data_AF-A0AA42SZG6-F1
#
_entry.id   AF-A0AA42SZG6-F1
#
_cell.length_a   1.000
_cell.length_b   1.000
_cell.length_c   1.000
_cell.angle_alpha   90.00
_cell.angle_beta   90.00
_cell.angle_gamma   90.00
#
_symmetry.space_group_name_H-M   'P 1'
#
loop_
_entity.id
_entity.type
_entity.pdbx_description
1 polymer ?
#
loop_
_entity_poly.entity_id
_entity_poly.type
_entity_poly.pdbx_seq_one_letter_code
_entity_poly.pdbx_strand_id
1 'polypeptide(L)'
;MMEAINDIAGGGAICFVGAGFSWGATDSKNVEVPSVGKLCDEICKFPGLEDAKGSPLTDLADYCDDKPELKEALHNLLVARLTSCTVKQFHFDVMQMPWRAVFTTNFDDVAETAMEKKRPQIITTASDARNLKAGTCPLYYLHGRARDFLEGVRDPSLVVSETNYLELKDENRNLYAALVNEVHAAKRVFFIGYSLRDAEIASRLFSIEGFKDKSIVICAPDEKKVTVSRLTKFGATYPLGVERFADLLPKRTTPPSKSDDLSLLAYVSAKKPIAAKEDVSSEDLETLLLSGKFDDAAYAAQQRNRHQRPEYCIPRSAHLSTVFDTNLKRFIVTSDLGNGKSIFLDQVAYEAQGKGYEVITVYTQLPDALSELETLLSSNNKRLYIVDGLVRYRKAVRFIGSRLPANSILICASNEMLDDISLSTVAEEMGGATREIDLNVLSSSELDDWDYLLERWGFWENRIEESKFERLDFLRNRCGAENRSIILSLFRESKLSVKIEQIVDFFVTRYPSHRKSFIAVLINALCQNHVDWLRIVDWLKIDNSELKKAVISSPVGEIMRDKKRWYEFTSTELALYILNNHDFDFDDVVGVYTKIVRETAYSSNDPRSGFDARENLKELMRYRFLTRLFNNEETGTSSINAVYHQLSTVPRIRENDQFWLQYAMARMEVDDLPKAETYLKTAIGIATKKGEAYSKRQIIDQRVRLIFRKYAATTKKIVKADIILACDDLIDLLKDKSSPMIYPLRSAKYVLAFLEEKADRLDQALVESLRSAAEELARRIPEGRLDKAQKGETEVIKKCVRSIKLILGSL
;
A
#
# COMPACT_ATOMS: atom_id res chain seq x y z
N MET A 1 14.61 24.74 -11.68
CA MET A 1 14.36 24.25 -13.06
C MET A 1 15.24 23.05 -13.41
N MET A 2 16.58 23.15 -13.36
CA MET A 2 17.48 22.02 -13.71
C MET A 2 17.20 20.71 -12.97
N GLU A 3 17.01 20.74 -11.65
CA GLU A 3 16.65 19.54 -10.88
C GLU A 3 15.35 18.89 -11.39
N ALA A 4 14.35 19.70 -11.73
CA ALA A 4 13.09 19.20 -12.26
C ALA A 4 13.22 18.63 -13.68
N ILE A 5 14.17 19.14 -14.48
CA ILE A 5 14.51 18.56 -15.78
C ILE A 5 15.20 17.20 -15.60
N ASN A 6 16.02 17.02 -14.56
CA ASN A 6 16.59 15.71 -14.23
C ASN A 6 15.50 14.70 -13.82
N ASP A 7 14.47 15.15 -13.09
CA ASP A 7 13.32 14.30 -12.75
C ASP A 7 12.52 13.85 -14.00
N ILE A 8 12.47 14.70 -15.05
CA ILE A 8 11.96 14.31 -16.36
C ILE A 8 12.86 13.21 -16.95
N ALA A 9 14.17 13.44 -17.05
CA ALA A 9 15.11 12.49 -17.64
C ALA A 9 15.11 11.12 -16.93
N GLY A 10 14.95 11.12 -15.61
CA GLY A 10 14.89 9.91 -14.79
C GLY A 10 13.60 9.10 -14.94
N GLY A 11 12.54 9.64 -15.54
CA GLY A 11 11.27 8.93 -15.63
C GLY A 11 10.30 9.17 -14.47
N GLY A 12 10.64 10.08 -13.55
CA GLY A 12 9.90 10.32 -12.32
C GLY A 12 8.85 11.42 -12.41
N ALA A 13 8.77 12.14 -13.53
CA ALA A 13 7.87 13.27 -13.73
C ALA A 13 6.62 12.89 -14.51
N ILE A 14 5.49 13.52 -14.18
CA ILE A 14 4.26 13.46 -14.99
C ILE A 14 4.09 14.75 -15.80
N CYS A 15 3.49 14.61 -16.98
CA CYS A 15 3.15 15.73 -17.84
C CYS A 15 1.64 15.88 -17.95
N PHE A 16 1.15 17.09 -17.81
CA PHE A 16 -0.25 17.44 -17.98
C PHE A 16 -0.33 18.51 -19.07
N VAL A 17 -0.97 18.18 -20.19
CA VAL A 17 -1.13 19.09 -21.32
C VAL A 17 -2.56 19.61 -21.42
N GLY A 18 -2.68 20.87 -21.82
CA GLY A 18 -3.96 21.51 -22.10
C GLY A 18 -4.01 22.09 -23.52
N ALA A 19 -5.05 22.86 -23.82
CA ALA A 19 -5.28 23.38 -25.18
C ALA A 19 -4.13 24.24 -25.70
N GLY A 20 -3.37 24.90 -24.81
CA GLY A 20 -2.17 25.66 -25.18
C GLY A 20 -1.00 24.79 -25.63
N PHE A 21 -0.99 23.49 -25.31
CA PHE A 21 0.01 22.55 -25.85
C PHE A 21 -0.20 22.34 -27.34
N SER A 22 -1.46 22.30 -27.81
CA SER A 22 -1.84 22.09 -29.21
C SER A 22 -1.61 23.32 -30.12
N TRP A 23 -1.04 24.40 -29.57
CA TRP A 23 -0.80 25.63 -30.32
C TRP A 23 0.20 25.41 -31.46
N GLY A 24 -0.16 25.90 -32.65
CA GLY A 24 0.66 25.75 -33.86
C GLY A 24 0.54 24.38 -34.57
N ALA A 25 -0.22 23.43 -34.02
CA ALA A 25 -0.61 22.21 -34.73
C ALA A 25 -1.71 22.51 -35.78
N THR A 26 -1.82 21.67 -36.81
CA THR A 26 -2.83 21.80 -37.87
C THR A 26 -3.63 20.51 -38.04
N ASP A 27 -4.88 20.60 -38.49
CA ASP A 27 -5.72 19.46 -38.82
C ASP A 27 -5.35 18.81 -40.17
N SER A 28 -6.14 17.81 -40.58
CA SER A 28 -5.99 17.11 -41.87
C SER A 28 -6.10 17.99 -43.12
N LYS A 29 -6.62 19.22 -42.98
CA LYS A 29 -6.76 20.23 -44.05
C LYS A 29 -5.70 21.33 -43.95
N ASN A 30 -4.66 21.16 -43.12
CA ASN A 30 -3.63 22.15 -42.83
C ASN A 30 -4.17 23.46 -42.23
N VAL A 31 -5.35 23.43 -41.61
CA VAL A 31 -5.88 24.57 -40.84
C VAL A 31 -5.45 24.40 -39.39
N GLU A 32 -5.11 25.49 -38.69
CA GLU A 32 -4.77 25.42 -37.27
C GLU A 32 -5.85 24.68 -36.46
N VAL A 33 -5.40 23.82 -35.53
CA VAL A 33 -6.29 23.18 -34.55
C VAL A 33 -7.03 24.28 -33.79
N PRO A 34 -8.38 24.24 -33.73
CA PRO A 34 -9.15 25.35 -33.21
C PRO A 34 -8.96 25.50 -31.70
N SER A 35 -8.80 26.74 -31.24
CA SER A 35 -9.05 27.09 -29.83
C SER A 35 -10.54 26.90 -29.50
N VAL A 36 -10.89 26.80 -28.20
CA VAL A 36 -12.29 26.72 -27.74
C VAL A 36 -13.19 27.78 -28.39
N GLY A 37 -12.73 29.05 -28.47
CA GLY A 37 -13.52 30.11 -29.10
C GLY A 37 -13.79 29.89 -30.59
N LYS A 38 -12.75 29.48 -31.35
CA LYS A 38 -12.89 29.13 -32.78
C LYS A 38 -13.84 27.93 -32.97
N LEU A 39 -13.82 26.95 -32.05
CA LEU A 39 -14.72 25.81 -32.10
C LEU A 39 -16.19 26.24 -31.86
N CYS A 40 -16.45 27.10 -30.87
CA CYS A 40 -17.77 27.70 -30.67
C CYS A 40 -18.27 28.44 -31.93
N ASP A 41 -17.41 29.27 -32.55
CA ASP A 41 -17.75 29.96 -33.80
C ASP A 41 -18.09 29.02 -34.96
N GLU A 42 -17.52 27.81 -34.98
CA GLU A 42 -17.82 26.78 -35.98
C GLU A 42 -19.13 26.05 -35.67
N ILE A 43 -19.43 25.79 -34.39
CA ILE A 43 -20.70 25.20 -33.94
C ILE A 43 -21.87 26.15 -34.21
N CYS A 44 -21.70 27.46 -34.02
CA CYS A 44 -22.73 28.46 -34.34
C CYS A 44 -23.10 28.54 -35.84
N LYS A 45 -22.38 27.83 -36.72
CA LYS A 45 -22.75 27.71 -38.15
C LYS A 45 -23.70 26.55 -38.42
N PHE A 46 -24.02 25.74 -37.42
CA PHE A 46 -25.01 24.68 -37.56
C PHE A 46 -26.42 25.27 -37.73
N PRO A 47 -27.33 24.57 -38.42
CA PRO A 47 -28.68 25.07 -38.64
C PRO A 47 -29.41 25.36 -37.32
N GLY A 48 -29.88 26.59 -37.14
CA GLY A 48 -30.62 27.03 -35.95
C GLY A 48 -29.76 27.49 -34.77
N LEU A 49 -28.45 27.63 -34.94
CA LEU A 49 -27.49 28.12 -33.94
C LEU A 49 -26.80 29.44 -34.36
N GLU A 50 -27.26 30.07 -35.45
CA GLU A 50 -26.63 31.26 -36.03
C GLU A 50 -26.64 32.46 -35.07
N ASP A 51 -27.70 32.58 -34.26
CA ASP A 51 -27.86 33.66 -33.27
C ASP A 51 -27.19 33.35 -31.91
N ALA A 52 -26.62 32.14 -31.73
CA ALA A 52 -25.99 31.70 -30.47
C ALA A 52 -24.53 32.16 -30.33
N LYS A 53 -24.11 33.15 -31.12
CA LYS A 53 -22.71 33.63 -31.14
C LYS A 53 -22.31 34.22 -29.78
N GLY A 54 -21.21 33.74 -29.23
CA GLY A 54 -20.70 34.16 -27.92
C GLY A 54 -21.20 33.31 -26.74
N SER A 55 -22.08 32.34 -26.99
CA SER A 55 -22.43 31.31 -26.02
C SER A 55 -21.23 30.43 -25.66
N PRO A 56 -21.12 29.94 -24.42
CA PRO A 56 -20.05 29.04 -24.01
C PRO A 56 -20.21 27.67 -24.69
N LEU A 57 -19.10 26.92 -24.77
CA LEU A 57 -19.06 25.61 -25.41
C LEU A 57 -20.03 24.61 -24.75
N THR A 58 -20.22 24.68 -23.43
CA THR A 58 -21.11 23.80 -22.67
C THR A 58 -22.55 23.91 -23.14
N ASP A 59 -23.08 25.13 -23.25
CA ASP A 59 -24.47 25.39 -23.62
C ASP A 59 -24.74 25.00 -25.08
N LEU A 60 -23.76 25.27 -25.96
CA LEU A 60 -23.82 24.87 -27.36
C LEU A 60 -23.82 23.34 -27.49
N ALA A 61 -23.04 22.64 -26.66
CA ALA A 61 -22.97 21.18 -26.65
C ALA A 61 -24.26 20.56 -26.13
N ASP A 62 -24.81 21.01 -24.99
CA ASP A 62 -26.09 20.51 -24.46
C ASP A 62 -27.23 20.71 -25.49
N TYR A 63 -27.29 21.87 -26.13
CA TYR A 63 -28.28 22.13 -27.17
C TYR A 63 -28.13 21.19 -28.39
N CYS A 64 -26.89 20.84 -28.75
CA CYS A 64 -26.64 19.86 -29.82
C CYS A 64 -27.03 18.44 -29.37
N ASP A 65 -26.73 18.07 -28.12
CA ASP A 65 -27.01 16.74 -27.58
C ASP A 65 -28.50 16.41 -27.52
N ASP A 66 -29.36 17.41 -27.30
CA ASP A 66 -30.83 17.27 -27.31
C ASP A 66 -31.42 16.94 -28.69
N LYS A 67 -30.65 17.11 -29.78
CA LYS A 67 -31.11 16.92 -31.16
C LYS A 67 -30.22 15.95 -31.92
N PRO A 68 -30.73 14.79 -32.37
CA PRO A 68 -29.91 13.76 -33.02
C PRO A 68 -29.06 14.27 -34.21
N GLU A 69 -29.63 15.12 -35.06
CA GLU A 69 -28.94 15.68 -36.23
C GLU A 69 -27.80 16.64 -35.84
N LEU A 70 -28.00 17.47 -34.82
CA LEU A 70 -26.97 18.40 -34.34
C LEU A 70 -25.88 17.68 -33.54
N LYS A 71 -26.25 16.64 -32.77
CA LYS A 71 -25.30 15.75 -32.10
C LYS A 71 -24.36 15.08 -33.10
N GLU A 72 -24.90 14.54 -34.19
CA GLU A 72 -24.10 13.96 -35.27
C GLU A 72 -23.21 15.02 -35.96
N ALA A 73 -23.74 16.23 -36.22
CA ALA A 73 -22.96 17.33 -36.77
C ALA A 73 -21.79 17.76 -35.85
N LEU A 74 -22.03 17.83 -34.53
CA LEU A 74 -21.01 18.13 -33.53
C LEU A 74 -19.94 17.04 -33.53
N HIS A 75 -20.32 15.77 -33.52
CA HIS A 75 -19.36 14.65 -33.60
C HIS A 75 -18.50 14.74 -34.85
N ASN A 76 -19.11 14.97 -36.01
CA ASN A 76 -18.40 15.11 -37.29
C ASN A 76 -17.44 16.30 -37.28
N LEU A 77 -17.83 17.43 -36.69
CA LEU A 77 -16.95 18.59 -36.53
C LEU A 77 -15.75 18.28 -35.65
N LEU A 78 -15.96 17.68 -34.47
CA LEU A 78 -14.89 17.31 -33.54
C LEU A 78 -13.92 16.32 -34.19
N VAL A 79 -14.42 15.30 -34.88
CA VAL A 79 -13.59 14.34 -35.62
C VAL A 79 -12.78 15.07 -36.71
N ALA A 80 -13.42 15.91 -37.52
CA ALA A 80 -12.74 16.57 -38.63
C ALA A 80 -11.63 17.54 -38.18
N ARG A 81 -11.83 18.24 -37.06
CA ARG A 81 -10.91 19.28 -36.58
C ARG A 81 -9.86 18.80 -35.58
N LEU A 82 -10.15 17.74 -34.81
CA LEU A 82 -9.34 17.31 -33.66
C LEU A 82 -8.68 15.95 -33.87
N THR A 83 -8.82 15.35 -35.06
CA THR A 83 -8.16 14.08 -35.38
C THR A 83 -7.23 14.22 -36.60
N SER A 84 -6.27 13.30 -36.67
CA SER A 84 -5.19 13.29 -37.68
C SER A 84 -4.41 14.60 -37.71
N CYS A 85 -4.15 15.19 -36.54
CA CYS A 85 -3.45 16.47 -36.44
C CYS A 85 -1.97 16.33 -36.82
N THR A 86 -1.43 17.32 -37.52
CA THR A 86 -0.02 17.46 -37.82
C THR A 86 0.67 18.30 -36.75
N VAL A 87 1.70 17.72 -36.13
CA VAL A 87 2.43 18.31 -35.01
C VAL A 87 3.69 19.06 -35.47
N LYS A 88 4.17 20.00 -34.65
CA LYS A 88 5.47 20.68 -34.81
C LYS A 88 6.59 19.97 -34.02
N GLN A 89 7.85 20.30 -34.33
CA GLN A 89 9.02 19.68 -33.69
C GLN A 89 9.03 19.82 -32.16
N PHE A 90 8.68 21.00 -31.62
CA PHE A 90 8.64 21.20 -30.17
C PHE A 90 7.61 20.30 -29.46
N HIS A 91 6.50 19.93 -30.11
CA HIS A 91 5.55 18.98 -29.54
C HIS A 91 6.20 17.60 -29.39
N PHE A 92 6.93 17.19 -30.44
CA PHE A 92 7.67 15.94 -30.45
C PHE A 92 8.74 15.95 -29.34
N ASP A 93 9.56 16.98 -29.27
CA ASP A 93 10.65 17.08 -28.28
C ASP A 93 10.12 16.95 -26.83
N VAL A 94 8.99 17.59 -26.52
CA VAL A 94 8.32 17.46 -25.21
C VAL A 94 7.75 16.06 -25.00
N MET A 95 6.96 15.54 -25.93
CA MET A 95 6.28 14.23 -25.77
C MET A 95 7.23 13.04 -25.84
N GLN A 96 8.44 13.26 -26.34
CA GLN A 96 9.47 12.25 -26.40
C GLN A 96 10.30 12.11 -25.12
N MET A 97 10.13 12.98 -24.13
CA MET A 97 10.76 12.80 -22.82
C MET A 97 10.17 11.60 -22.07
N PRO A 98 10.93 10.91 -21.18
CA PRO A 98 10.45 9.73 -20.47
C PRO A 98 9.43 10.10 -19.40
N TRP A 99 8.23 10.50 -19.78
CA TRP A 99 7.17 10.78 -18.83
C TRP A 99 6.70 9.50 -18.12
N ARG A 100 6.48 9.60 -16.81
CA ARG A 100 5.85 8.56 -15.99
C ARG A 100 4.42 8.29 -16.44
N ALA A 101 3.71 9.36 -16.77
CA ALA A 101 2.37 9.39 -17.34
C ALA A 101 2.13 10.77 -17.98
N VAL A 102 1.27 10.79 -19.01
CA VAL A 102 0.77 12.02 -19.62
C VAL A 102 -0.74 12.12 -19.38
N PHE A 103 -1.22 13.28 -18.97
CA PHE A 103 -2.63 13.59 -18.78
C PHE A 103 -3.03 14.72 -19.72
N THR A 104 -4.24 14.65 -20.26
CA THR A 104 -4.79 15.71 -21.10
C THR A 104 -6.29 15.90 -20.83
N THR A 105 -6.73 17.15 -20.91
CA THR A 105 -8.15 17.52 -21.01
C THR A 105 -8.56 17.87 -22.43
N ASN A 106 -7.62 17.80 -23.38
CA ASN A 106 -7.92 18.06 -24.79
C ASN A 106 -8.58 16.83 -25.40
N PHE A 107 -9.47 17.05 -26.37
CA PHE A 107 -10.05 15.97 -27.18
C PHE A 107 -9.17 15.60 -28.38
N ASP A 108 -8.21 16.47 -28.73
CA ASP A 108 -7.33 16.32 -29.89
C ASP A 108 -6.25 15.24 -29.73
N ASP A 109 -5.74 14.78 -30.85
CA ASP A 109 -4.67 13.78 -30.91
C ASP A 109 -3.26 14.36 -31.10
N VAL A 110 -3.04 15.65 -30.77
CA VAL A 110 -1.71 16.29 -30.92
C VAL A 110 -0.69 15.63 -29.99
N ALA A 111 -1.03 15.43 -28.71
CA ALA A 111 -0.13 14.77 -27.76
C ALA A 111 0.17 13.32 -28.18
N GLU A 112 -0.86 12.58 -28.63
CA GLU A 112 -0.73 11.22 -29.15
C GLU A 112 0.18 11.17 -30.39
N THR A 113 -0.04 12.06 -31.36
CA THR A 113 0.70 12.10 -32.63
C THR A 113 2.14 12.55 -32.44
N ALA A 114 2.40 13.37 -31.42
CA ALA A 114 3.76 13.79 -31.04
C ALA A 114 4.58 12.66 -30.36
N MET A 115 3.94 11.55 -29.97
CA MET A 115 4.61 10.36 -29.44
C MET A 115 5.00 9.37 -30.55
N GLU A 116 6.05 8.58 -30.32
CA GLU A 116 6.43 7.51 -31.27
C GLU A 116 5.34 6.43 -31.31
N LYS A 117 4.96 5.93 -32.50
CA LYS A 117 3.78 5.08 -32.73
C LYS A 117 3.56 3.91 -31.76
N LYS A 118 4.62 3.33 -31.18
CA LYS A 118 4.52 2.17 -30.25
C LYS A 118 4.55 2.55 -28.78
N ARG A 119 4.73 3.84 -28.48
CA ARG A 119 4.97 4.36 -27.16
C ARG A 119 3.71 4.75 -26.39
N PRO A 120 2.72 5.46 -26.96
CA PRO A 120 1.55 5.84 -26.18
C PRO A 120 0.69 4.60 -25.91
N GLN A 121 0.20 4.50 -24.69
CA GLN A 121 -0.93 3.64 -24.36
C GLN A 121 -2.11 4.54 -23.98
N ILE A 122 -3.08 4.63 -24.88
CA ILE A 122 -4.23 5.52 -24.72
C ILE A 122 -5.16 4.95 -23.64
N ILE A 123 -5.54 5.82 -22.71
CA ILE A 123 -6.49 5.50 -21.65
C ILE A 123 -7.60 6.55 -21.66
N THR A 124 -8.81 6.07 -21.95
CA THR A 124 -10.07 6.83 -21.92
C THR A 124 -11.06 6.14 -20.97
N THR A 125 -12.23 6.73 -20.79
CA THR A 125 -13.36 6.18 -20.02
C THR A 125 -13.81 4.81 -20.53
N ALA A 126 -13.72 4.59 -21.84
CA ALA A 126 -14.09 3.34 -22.50
C ALA A 126 -13.02 2.23 -22.39
N SER A 127 -11.80 2.57 -21.94
CA SER A 127 -10.65 1.66 -21.94
C SER A 127 -10.36 1.05 -20.57
N ASP A 128 -9.88 -0.19 -20.55
CA ASP A 128 -9.43 -0.85 -19.32
C ASP A 128 -7.95 -0.55 -19.03
N ALA A 129 -7.68 0.36 -18.10
CA ALA A 129 -6.33 0.71 -17.69
C ALA A 129 -5.55 -0.44 -16.99
N ARG A 130 -6.16 -1.61 -16.73
CA ARG A 130 -5.49 -2.78 -16.10
C ARG A 130 -4.41 -3.42 -16.96
N ASN A 131 -4.44 -3.24 -18.28
CA ASN A 131 -3.56 -3.95 -19.21
C ASN A 131 -2.41 -3.09 -19.73
N LEU A 132 -1.68 -2.43 -18.82
CA LEU A 132 -0.51 -1.64 -19.20
C LEU A 132 0.64 -2.51 -19.69
N LYS A 133 1.18 -2.15 -20.85
CA LYS A 133 2.33 -2.84 -21.47
C LYS A 133 3.63 -2.25 -20.92
N ALA A 134 4.63 -3.11 -20.74
CA ALA A 134 5.97 -2.63 -20.39
C ALA A 134 6.54 -1.77 -21.53
N GLY A 135 7.23 -0.68 -21.20
CA GLY A 135 7.86 0.21 -22.17
C GLY A 135 6.90 1.17 -22.89
N THR A 136 5.62 1.20 -22.53
CA THR A 136 4.67 2.22 -23.00
C THR A 136 4.51 3.33 -21.96
N CYS A 137 4.15 4.52 -22.43
CA CYS A 137 3.77 5.64 -21.58
C CYS A 137 2.25 5.81 -21.62
N PRO A 138 1.55 5.73 -20.48
CA PRO A 138 0.10 5.94 -20.47
C PRO A 138 -0.23 7.40 -20.77
N LEU A 139 -1.18 7.61 -21.68
CA LEU A 139 -1.74 8.91 -22.04
C LEU A 139 -3.23 8.90 -21.69
N TYR A 140 -3.57 9.60 -20.61
CA TYR A 140 -4.92 9.67 -20.06
C TYR A 140 -5.69 10.86 -20.62
N TYR A 141 -6.79 10.56 -21.32
CA TYR A 141 -7.77 11.56 -21.77
C TYR A 141 -8.86 11.70 -20.72
N LEU A 142 -8.71 12.68 -19.83
CA LEU A 142 -9.62 12.87 -18.69
C LEU A 142 -11.04 13.27 -19.11
N HIS A 143 -11.17 13.91 -20.27
CA HIS A 143 -12.43 14.40 -20.83
C HIS A 143 -12.86 13.63 -22.09
N GLY A 144 -12.26 12.45 -22.32
CA GLY A 144 -12.49 11.67 -23.54
C GLY A 144 -11.68 12.15 -24.75
N ARG A 145 -11.74 11.38 -25.84
CA ARG A 145 -10.88 11.51 -27.03
C ARG A 145 -11.72 11.52 -28.31
N ALA A 146 -11.55 12.54 -29.17
CA ALA A 146 -12.34 12.65 -30.40
C ALA A 146 -12.08 11.49 -31.38
N ARG A 147 -10.85 10.97 -31.39
CA ARG A 147 -10.46 9.84 -32.25
C ARG A 147 -11.18 8.52 -31.90
N ASP A 148 -11.76 8.39 -30.70
CA ASP A 148 -12.51 7.18 -30.31
C ASP A 148 -13.75 6.97 -31.21
N PHE A 149 -14.33 8.05 -31.74
CA PHE A 149 -15.41 7.95 -32.75
C PHE A 149 -14.94 7.26 -34.04
N LEU A 150 -13.70 7.51 -34.50
CA LEU A 150 -13.12 6.86 -35.67
C LEU A 150 -12.78 5.38 -35.39
N GLU A 151 -12.48 5.05 -34.14
CA GLU A 151 -12.16 3.70 -33.69
C GLU A 151 -13.41 2.85 -33.39
N GLY A 152 -14.61 3.37 -33.69
CA GLY A 152 -15.87 2.64 -33.60
C GLY A 152 -16.51 2.65 -32.21
N VAL A 153 -16.03 3.48 -31.29
CA VAL A 153 -16.67 3.69 -29.99
C VAL A 153 -17.95 4.50 -30.19
N ARG A 154 -19.11 3.90 -29.86
CA ARG A 154 -20.42 4.54 -30.06
C ARG A 154 -20.64 5.77 -29.18
N ASP A 155 -20.17 5.69 -27.95
CA ASP A 155 -20.24 6.78 -26.98
C ASP A 155 -18.90 6.85 -26.24
N PRO A 156 -18.01 7.77 -26.64
CA PRO A 156 -16.72 7.98 -25.98
C PRO A 156 -16.84 8.80 -24.69
N SER A 157 -18.06 9.19 -24.27
CA SER A 157 -18.32 9.99 -23.07
C SER A 157 -17.45 11.25 -23.02
N LEU A 158 -17.48 12.03 -24.11
CA LEU A 158 -16.73 13.30 -24.16
C LEU A 158 -17.32 14.29 -23.16
N VAL A 159 -16.47 14.92 -22.38
CA VAL A 159 -16.90 15.90 -21.36
C VAL A 159 -16.92 17.29 -21.99
N VAL A 160 -17.99 17.60 -22.71
CA VAL A 160 -18.16 18.87 -23.44
C VAL A 160 -19.32 19.70 -22.90
N SER A 161 -20.43 19.05 -22.54
CA SER A 161 -21.67 19.68 -22.10
C SER A 161 -21.74 19.87 -20.57
N GLU A 162 -22.59 20.76 -20.06
CA GLU A 162 -22.78 20.94 -18.62
C GLU A 162 -23.29 19.65 -17.96
N THR A 163 -24.19 18.94 -18.63
CA THR A 163 -24.67 17.61 -18.20
C THR A 163 -23.51 16.63 -17.99
N ASN A 164 -22.56 16.56 -18.94
CA ASN A 164 -21.40 15.68 -18.78
C ASN A 164 -20.51 16.08 -17.60
N TYR A 165 -20.33 17.39 -17.35
CA TYR A 165 -19.56 17.86 -16.19
C TYR A 165 -20.23 17.51 -14.85
N LEU A 166 -21.56 17.42 -14.79
CA LEU A 166 -22.30 17.00 -13.61
C LEU A 166 -22.13 15.50 -13.31
N GLU A 167 -22.11 14.66 -14.34
CA GLU A 167 -21.97 13.19 -14.23
C GLU A 167 -20.49 12.73 -14.12
N LEU A 168 -19.57 13.62 -14.47
CA LEU A 168 -18.11 13.44 -14.53
C LEU A 168 -17.49 12.70 -13.34
N LYS A 169 -17.98 12.97 -12.12
CA LYS A 169 -17.42 12.40 -10.88
C LYS A 169 -17.60 10.89 -10.79
N ASP A 170 -18.73 10.40 -11.24
CA ASP A 170 -19.09 8.99 -11.13
C ASP A 170 -18.55 8.20 -12.32
N GLU A 171 -18.63 8.77 -13.53
CA GLU A 171 -18.18 8.12 -14.76
C GLU A 171 -16.65 8.04 -14.85
N ASN A 172 -15.93 9.12 -14.51
CA ASN A 172 -14.48 9.23 -14.73
C ASN A 172 -13.68 8.93 -13.46
N ARG A 173 -14.33 8.36 -12.44
CA ARG A 173 -13.75 8.10 -11.13
C ARG A 173 -12.40 7.37 -11.19
N ASN A 174 -12.27 6.39 -12.08
CA ASN A 174 -11.04 5.60 -12.21
C ASN A 174 -9.89 6.44 -12.82
N LEU A 175 -10.19 7.32 -13.77
CA LEU A 175 -9.22 8.24 -14.36
C LEU A 175 -8.74 9.27 -13.33
N TYR A 176 -9.65 9.79 -12.49
CA TYR A 176 -9.26 10.67 -11.39
C TYR A 176 -8.47 9.97 -10.30
N ALA A 177 -8.81 8.71 -9.98
CA ALA A 177 -8.00 7.90 -9.07
C ALA A 177 -6.58 7.70 -9.62
N ALA A 178 -6.45 7.43 -10.93
CA ALA A 178 -5.15 7.35 -11.60
C ALA A 178 -4.40 8.69 -11.55
N LEU A 179 -5.06 9.82 -11.85
CA LEU A 179 -4.45 11.16 -11.74
C LEU A 179 -3.88 11.41 -10.34
N VAL A 180 -4.70 11.22 -9.30
CA VAL A 180 -4.29 11.45 -7.91
C VAL A 180 -3.14 10.51 -7.52
N ASN A 181 -3.24 9.21 -7.86
CA ASN A 181 -2.20 8.25 -7.54
C ASN A 181 -0.87 8.56 -8.24
N GLU A 182 -0.90 8.91 -9.53
CA GLU A 182 0.29 9.29 -10.29
C GLU A 182 0.89 10.61 -9.78
N VAL A 183 0.07 11.58 -9.38
CA VAL A 183 0.55 12.82 -8.74
C VAL A 183 1.26 12.51 -7.43
N HIS A 184 0.71 11.67 -6.54
CA HIS A 184 1.40 11.28 -5.29
C HIS A 184 2.72 10.55 -5.59
N ALA A 185 2.75 9.66 -6.58
CA ALA A 185 3.92 8.86 -6.92
C ALA A 185 5.01 9.65 -7.68
N ALA A 186 4.65 10.73 -8.36
CA ALA A 186 5.58 11.52 -9.16
C ALA A 186 6.52 12.38 -8.29
N LYS A 187 7.79 12.44 -8.72
CA LYS A 187 8.77 13.39 -8.17
C LYS A 187 8.44 14.83 -8.54
N ARG A 188 7.91 15.04 -9.75
CA ARG A 188 7.52 16.35 -10.31
C ARG A 188 6.26 16.26 -11.16
N VAL A 189 5.53 17.37 -11.21
CA VAL A 189 4.34 17.55 -12.07
C VAL A 189 4.57 18.74 -12.99
N PHE A 190 4.44 18.54 -14.30
CA PHE A 190 4.55 19.61 -15.29
C PHE A 190 3.19 19.89 -15.92
N PHE A 191 2.71 21.12 -15.82
CA PHE A 191 1.55 21.61 -16.57
C PHE A 191 2.02 22.42 -17.77
N ILE A 192 1.69 21.98 -18.98
CA ILE A 192 2.18 22.61 -20.21
C ILE A 192 0.99 23.08 -21.05
N GLY A 193 0.86 24.40 -21.21
CA GLY A 193 -0.26 24.99 -21.94
C GLY A 193 -1.63 24.70 -21.31
N TYR A 194 -1.67 24.32 -20.04
CA TYR A 194 -2.89 24.04 -19.31
C TYR A 194 -3.29 25.21 -18.42
N SER A 195 -4.56 25.61 -18.53
CA SER A 195 -5.06 26.78 -17.81
C SER A 195 -5.42 26.46 -16.37
N LEU A 196 -5.53 25.21 -15.91
CA LEU A 196 -5.97 24.87 -14.54
C LEU A 196 -7.30 25.58 -14.15
N ARG A 197 -8.21 25.76 -15.12
CA ARG A 197 -9.54 26.35 -14.88
C ARG A 197 -10.62 25.31 -14.60
N ASP A 198 -10.37 24.05 -14.93
CA ASP A 198 -11.25 22.96 -14.58
C ASP A 198 -11.35 22.84 -13.07
N ALA A 199 -12.53 23.10 -12.52
CA ALA A 199 -12.75 23.14 -11.08
C ALA A 199 -12.61 21.75 -10.42
N GLU A 200 -12.97 20.68 -11.13
CA GLU A 200 -12.91 19.32 -10.62
C GLU A 200 -11.45 18.85 -10.52
N ILE A 201 -10.67 19.04 -11.57
CA ILE A 201 -9.24 18.72 -11.58
C ILE A 201 -8.49 19.65 -10.61
N ALA A 202 -8.75 20.96 -10.65
CA ALA A 202 -8.07 21.91 -9.78
C ALA A 202 -8.35 21.64 -8.30
N SER A 203 -9.60 21.33 -7.92
CA SER A 203 -9.94 21.03 -6.53
C SER A 203 -9.27 19.75 -6.03
N ARG A 204 -9.20 18.70 -6.86
CA ARG A 204 -8.49 17.46 -6.54
C ARG A 204 -6.99 17.68 -6.36
N LEU A 205 -6.35 18.39 -7.28
CA LEU A 205 -4.93 18.68 -7.20
C LEU A 205 -4.58 19.61 -6.03
N PHE A 206 -5.42 20.63 -5.78
CA PHE A 206 -5.23 21.57 -4.67
C PHE A 206 -5.43 20.91 -3.31
N SER A 207 -6.24 19.84 -3.25
CA SER A 207 -6.42 19.06 -2.03
C SER A 207 -5.22 18.19 -1.65
N ILE A 208 -4.20 18.08 -2.53
CA ILE A 208 -3.01 17.28 -2.27
C ILE A 208 -1.95 18.12 -1.55
N GLU A 209 -1.64 17.76 -0.31
CA GLU A 209 -0.60 18.40 0.48
C GLU A 209 0.78 18.28 -0.20
N GLY A 210 1.53 19.38 -0.25
CA GLY A 210 2.85 19.44 -0.91
C GLY A 210 2.81 19.41 -2.46
N PHE A 211 1.63 19.36 -3.08
CA PHE A 211 1.50 19.38 -4.55
C PHE A 211 2.17 20.60 -5.19
N LYS A 212 2.00 21.78 -4.60
CA LYS A 212 2.54 23.04 -5.12
C LYS A 212 4.07 23.00 -5.24
N ASP A 213 4.76 22.41 -4.26
CA ASP A 213 6.23 22.43 -4.17
C ASP A 213 6.90 21.59 -5.27
N LYS A 214 6.21 20.55 -5.74
CA LYS A 214 6.69 19.68 -6.83
C LYS A 214 6.12 20.03 -8.22
N SER A 215 5.25 21.02 -8.31
CA SER A 215 4.57 21.39 -9.54
C SER A 215 5.24 22.55 -10.27
N ILE A 216 5.30 22.43 -11.60
CA ILE A 216 5.85 23.43 -12.52
C ILE A 216 4.81 23.72 -13.59
N VAL A 217 4.56 24.99 -13.86
CA VAL A 217 3.58 25.43 -14.86
C VAL A 217 4.29 26.18 -15.98
N ILE A 218 4.15 25.71 -17.21
CA ILE A 218 4.64 26.34 -18.43
C ILE A 218 3.45 26.97 -19.15
N CYS A 219 3.36 28.30 -19.12
CA CYS A 219 2.30 29.06 -19.77
C CYS A 219 2.83 29.88 -20.96
N ALA A 220 1.93 30.57 -21.67
CA ALA A 220 2.29 31.39 -22.82
C ALA A 220 3.32 32.48 -22.45
N PRO A 221 4.22 32.86 -23.38
CA PRO A 221 5.25 33.89 -23.13
C PRO A 221 4.69 35.26 -22.73
N ASP A 222 3.51 35.60 -23.24
CA ASP A 222 2.80 36.87 -23.08
C ASP A 222 1.58 36.76 -22.16
N GLU A 223 1.55 35.72 -21.31
CA GLU A 223 0.44 35.47 -20.39
C GLU A 223 0.21 36.65 -19.42
N LYS A 224 -1.07 37.01 -19.19
CA LYS A 224 -1.42 38.18 -18.39
C LYS A 224 -0.99 37.99 -16.93
N LYS A 225 -0.51 39.06 -16.27
CA LYS A 225 -0.06 39.05 -14.86
C LYS A 225 -1.08 38.42 -13.90
N VAL A 226 -2.38 38.68 -14.12
CA VAL A 226 -3.47 38.11 -13.31
C VAL A 226 -3.55 36.59 -13.46
N THR A 227 -3.43 36.08 -14.70
CA THR A 227 -3.39 34.63 -14.97
C THR A 227 -2.16 33.99 -14.34
N VAL A 228 -0.98 34.60 -14.50
CA VAL A 228 0.28 34.12 -13.90
C VAL A 228 0.14 34.03 -12.38
N SER A 229 -0.37 35.08 -11.73
CA SER A 229 -0.62 35.09 -10.28
C SER A 229 -1.53 33.93 -9.84
N ARG A 230 -2.60 33.63 -10.58
CA ARG A 230 -3.44 32.46 -10.30
C ARG A 230 -2.67 31.14 -10.47
N LEU A 231 -1.91 30.99 -11.55
CA LEU A 231 -1.15 29.76 -11.83
C LEU A 231 -0.07 29.50 -10.76
N THR A 232 0.55 30.56 -10.21
CA THR A 232 1.54 30.41 -9.13
C THR A 232 0.98 29.80 -7.83
N LYS A 233 -0.35 29.72 -7.69
CA LYS A 233 -0.99 28.98 -6.59
C LYS A 233 -0.82 27.47 -6.73
N PHE A 234 -0.62 26.97 -7.95
CA PHE A 234 -0.51 25.55 -8.27
C PHE A 234 0.93 25.06 -8.40
N GLY A 235 1.91 25.95 -8.61
CA GLY A 235 3.31 25.58 -8.73
C GLY A 235 4.21 26.72 -9.18
N ALA A 236 5.49 26.43 -9.41
CA ALA A 236 6.42 27.39 -9.98
C ALA A 236 6.06 27.66 -11.46
N THR A 237 5.64 28.89 -11.77
CA THR A 237 5.12 29.26 -13.10
C THR A 237 6.18 29.96 -13.95
N TYR A 238 6.30 29.53 -15.21
CA TYR A 238 7.25 30.05 -16.19
C TYR A 238 6.51 30.41 -17.50
N PRO A 239 6.44 31.70 -17.87
CA PRO A 239 5.86 32.16 -19.14
C PRO A 239 6.90 31.99 -20.27
N LEU A 240 7.07 30.74 -20.72
CA LEU A 240 8.06 30.38 -21.74
C LEU A 240 7.42 29.99 -23.08
N GLY A 241 6.19 29.49 -23.05
CA GLY A 241 5.61 28.75 -24.18
C GLY A 241 6.20 27.34 -24.34
N VAL A 242 5.52 26.51 -25.13
CA VAL A 242 5.92 25.11 -25.36
C VAL A 242 7.25 25.03 -26.12
N GLU A 243 7.44 25.91 -27.11
CA GLU A 243 8.63 25.95 -27.96
C GLU A 243 9.92 26.21 -27.15
N ARG A 244 9.97 27.31 -26.38
CA ARG A 244 11.16 27.58 -25.54
C ARG A 244 11.35 26.58 -24.42
N PHE A 245 10.27 25.95 -23.94
CA PHE A 245 10.40 24.87 -22.97
C PHE A 245 11.05 23.63 -23.59
N ALA A 246 10.69 23.28 -24.83
CA ALA A 246 11.32 22.19 -25.57
C ALA A 246 12.83 22.39 -25.72
N ASP A 247 13.27 23.63 -25.99
CA ASP A 247 14.69 23.97 -26.10
C ASP A 247 15.51 23.71 -24.80
N LEU A 248 14.85 23.70 -23.64
CA LEU A 248 15.49 23.44 -22.35
C LEU A 248 15.62 21.94 -22.03
N LEU A 249 14.93 21.07 -22.77
CA LEU A 249 14.93 19.63 -22.51
C LEU A 249 16.23 18.97 -23.00
N PRO A 250 16.69 17.90 -22.33
CA PRO A 250 17.91 17.20 -22.72
C PRO A 250 17.75 16.60 -24.12
N LYS A 251 18.77 16.80 -24.98
CA LYS A 251 18.80 16.21 -26.32
C LYS A 251 18.98 14.69 -26.23
N ARG A 252 18.24 13.96 -27.07
CA ARG A 252 18.15 12.48 -27.07
C ARG A 252 19.43 11.71 -27.37
N THR A 253 20.48 12.36 -27.86
CA THR A 253 21.60 11.66 -28.51
C THR A 253 22.48 10.84 -27.57
N THR A 254 22.42 11.07 -26.25
CA THR A 254 23.12 10.26 -25.23
C THR A 254 22.43 10.40 -23.85
N PRO A 255 21.30 9.73 -23.60
CA PRO A 255 20.75 9.73 -22.25
C PRO A 255 21.74 9.01 -21.30
N PRO A 256 22.06 9.59 -20.13
CA PRO A 256 22.89 8.91 -19.15
C PRO A 256 22.25 7.59 -18.72
N SER A 257 23.03 6.51 -18.69
CA SER A 257 22.54 5.20 -18.26
C SER A 257 22.20 5.24 -16.77
N LYS A 258 21.00 4.77 -16.40
CA LYS A 258 20.59 4.62 -15.00
C LYS A 258 21.48 3.66 -14.21
N SER A 259 22.21 2.77 -14.88
CA SER A 259 23.21 1.90 -14.23
C SER A 259 24.42 2.66 -13.72
N ASP A 260 24.73 3.79 -14.34
CA ASP A 260 25.97 4.55 -14.10
C ASP A 260 25.69 5.80 -13.26
N ASP A 261 24.50 6.39 -13.41
CA ASP A 261 24.01 7.48 -12.56
C ASP A 261 22.72 7.07 -11.84
N LEU A 262 22.90 6.55 -10.62
CA LEU A 262 21.79 6.13 -9.75
C LEU A 262 20.89 7.29 -9.31
N SER A 263 21.26 8.56 -9.54
CA SER A 263 20.38 9.71 -9.24
C SER A 263 19.17 9.78 -10.18
N LEU A 264 19.26 9.10 -11.33
CA LEU A 264 18.21 9.01 -12.34
C LEU A 264 17.17 7.91 -12.06
N LEU A 265 17.36 7.12 -11.00
CA LEU A 265 16.38 6.10 -10.59
C LEU A 265 15.07 6.76 -10.17
N ALA A 266 13.95 6.28 -10.73
CA ALA A 266 12.63 6.84 -10.46
C ALA A 266 11.69 5.87 -9.74
N TYR A 267 11.96 4.56 -9.82
CA TYR A 267 11.06 3.52 -9.33
C TYR A 267 11.67 2.65 -8.24
N VAL A 268 13.00 2.52 -8.23
CA VAL A 268 13.76 1.93 -7.11
C VAL A 268 14.65 3.00 -6.46
N SER A 269 15.12 2.73 -5.24
CA SER A 269 15.95 3.68 -4.50
C SER A 269 17.34 3.12 -4.29
N ALA A 270 18.37 3.92 -4.57
CA ALA A 270 19.74 3.63 -4.17
C ALA A 270 20.01 4.23 -2.78
N LYS A 271 20.48 3.41 -1.84
CA LYS A 271 20.91 3.91 -0.52
C LYS A 271 22.26 4.60 -0.67
N LYS A 272 22.31 5.89 -0.33
CA LYS A 272 23.56 6.68 -0.37
C LYS A 272 24.37 6.45 0.90
N PRO A 273 25.71 6.45 0.82
CA PRO A 273 26.56 6.47 2.02
C PRO A 273 26.28 7.73 2.83
N ILE A 274 26.27 7.62 4.16
CA ILE A 274 26.14 8.75 5.06
C ILE A 274 27.43 8.92 5.86
N ALA A 275 27.79 10.16 6.16
CA ALA A 275 28.86 10.42 7.12
C ALA A 275 28.38 10.06 8.52
N ALA A 276 29.20 9.34 9.28
CA ALA A 276 28.88 9.06 10.67
C ALA A 276 28.91 10.31 11.54
N LYS A 277 28.07 10.30 12.59
CA LYS A 277 28.12 11.28 13.68
C LYS A 277 29.44 11.20 14.44
N GLU A 278 29.78 12.28 15.14
CA GLU A 278 30.96 12.31 16.01
C GLU A 278 30.80 11.26 17.12
N ASP A 279 29.71 11.34 17.88
CA ASP A 279 29.36 10.41 18.94
C ASP A 279 27.88 10.00 18.86
N VAL A 280 27.55 8.84 19.48
CA VAL A 280 26.17 8.39 19.70
C VAL A 280 25.63 9.00 20.99
N SER A 281 24.43 9.57 20.96
CA SER A 281 23.77 10.12 22.15
C SER A 281 22.66 9.19 22.70
N SER A 282 22.22 9.42 23.94
CA SER A 282 21.05 8.73 24.50
C SER A 282 19.79 9.01 23.68
N GLU A 283 19.70 10.20 23.07
CA GLU A 283 18.54 10.60 22.26
C GLU A 283 18.46 9.79 20.97
N ASP A 284 19.59 9.37 20.41
CA ASP A 284 19.62 8.48 19.25
C ASP A 284 18.94 7.14 19.57
N LEU A 285 19.28 6.54 20.72
CA LEU A 285 18.66 5.30 21.19
C LEU A 285 17.18 5.51 21.54
N GLU A 286 16.82 6.58 22.25
CA GLU A 286 15.42 6.90 22.54
C GLU A 286 14.59 7.08 21.26
N THR A 287 15.16 7.76 20.26
CA THR A 287 14.53 7.92 18.94
C THR A 287 14.30 6.57 18.28
N LEU A 288 15.30 5.69 18.28
CA LEU A 288 15.19 4.35 17.72
C LEU A 288 14.09 3.53 18.43
N LEU A 289 14.08 3.54 19.77
CA LEU A 289 13.10 2.79 20.57
C LEU A 289 11.67 3.29 20.38
N LEU A 290 11.48 4.62 20.33
CA LEU A 290 10.15 5.22 20.19
C LEU A 290 9.63 5.16 18.75
N SER A 291 10.47 5.45 17.74
CA SER A 291 10.05 5.57 16.34
C SER A 291 10.25 4.29 15.51
N GLY A 292 11.15 3.41 15.93
CA GLY A 292 11.61 2.28 15.12
C GLY A 292 12.42 2.69 13.89
N LYS A 293 12.91 3.94 13.82
CA LYS A 293 13.67 4.47 12.67
C LYS A 293 15.17 4.35 12.90
N PHE A 294 15.84 3.76 11.91
CA PHE A 294 17.28 3.60 11.91
C PHE A 294 17.98 4.91 11.51
N ASP A 295 18.87 5.42 12.36
CA ASP A 295 19.81 6.49 12.06
C ASP A 295 21.13 5.89 11.55
N ASP A 296 21.31 5.92 10.22
CA ASP A 296 22.53 5.42 9.56
C ASP A 296 23.79 6.12 10.08
N ALA A 297 23.71 7.39 10.46
CA ALA A 297 24.87 8.16 10.92
C ALA A 297 25.27 7.79 12.36
N ALA A 298 24.29 7.50 13.22
CA ALA A 298 24.53 6.98 14.58
C ALA A 298 25.09 5.55 14.54
N TYR A 299 24.51 4.68 13.70
CA TYR A 299 25.05 3.33 13.52
C TYR A 299 26.48 3.36 12.96
N ALA A 300 26.75 4.20 11.97
CA ALA A 300 28.08 4.37 11.44
C ALA A 300 29.09 4.85 12.52
N ALA A 301 28.65 5.66 13.50
CA ALA A 301 29.50 6.12 14.60
C ALA A 301 29.82 4.96 15.55
N GLN A 302 28.83 4.11 15.85
CA GLN A 302 29.03 2.84 16.56
C GLN A 302 30.08 1.96 15.85
N GLN A 303 30.20 2.02 14.52
CA GLN A 303 31.20 1.25 13.77
C GLN A 303 32.60 1.89 13.71
N ARG A 304 32.76 3.19 14.05
CA ARG A 304 34.06 3.90 13.98
C ARG A 304 35.02 3.53 15.10
N ASN A 305 34.50 3.28 16.31
CA ASN A 305 35.30 3.24 17.53
C ASN A 305 35.45 1.81 18.10
N ARG A 306 36.64 1.56 18.66
CA ARG A 306 37.16 0.31 19.25
C ARG A 306 36.40 -0.19 20.51
N HIS A 307 35.08 -0.12 20.56
CA HIS A 307 34.31 -0.61 21.71
C HIS A 307 33.83 -2.03 21.40
N GLN A 308 34.12 -2.98 22.29
CA GLN A 308 33.68 -4.38 22.15
C GLN A 308 32.14 -4.54 22.23
N ARG A 309 31.41 -3.47 22.57
CA ARG A 309 29.99 -3.47 22.92
C ARG A 309 29.23 -2.35 22.20
N PRO A 310 27.95 -2.55 21.85
CA PRO A 310 27.18 -1.58 21.08
C PRO A 310 26.72 -0.36 21.88
N GLU A 311 26.51 0.76 21.18
CA GLU A 311 26.13 2.04 21.79
C GLU A 311 24.79 2.58 21.29
N TYR A 312 24.37 2.17 20.09
CA TYR A 312 23.17 2.66 19.41
C TYR A 312 22.14 1.55 19.19
N CYS A 313 22.56 0.41 18.63
CA CYS A 313 21.68 -0.75 18.46
C CYS A 313 22.45 -2.06 18.49
N ILE A 314 21.75 -3.15 18.82
CA ILE A 314 22.33 -4.48 18.92
C ILE A 314 22.70 -5.01 17.53
N PRO A 315 23.99 -5.31 17.26
CA PRO A 315 24.42 -5.83 15.98
C PRO A 315 24.04 -7.30 15.84
N ARG A 316 23.35 -7.64 14.74
CA ARG A 316 22.97 -9.04 14.43
C ARG A 316 24.14 -9.78 13.75
N SER A 317 25.33 -9.75 14.37
CA SER A 317 26.62 -10.12 13.73
C SER A 317 26.65 -11.52 13.13
N ALA A 318 26.05 -12.51 13.79
CA ALA A 318 25.98 -13.88 13.27
C ALA A 318 25.16 -13.96 11.96
N HIS A 319 24.07 -13.20 11.89
CA HIS A 319 23.24 -13.12 10.68
C HIS A 319 23.90 -12.29 9.59
N LEU A 320 24.59 -11.19 9.93
CA LEU A 320 25.39 -10.41 8.98
C LEU A 320 26.49 -11.28 8.34
N SER A 321 27.21 -12.05 9.16
CA SER A 321 28.24 -12.99 8.69
C SER A 321 27.64 -14.04 7.75
N THR A 322 26.45 -14.54 8.06
CA THR A 322 25.73 -15.49 7.19
C THR A 322 25.45 -14.92 5.79
N VAL A 323 25.16 -13.62 5.69
CA VAL A 323 24.88 -12.94 4.41
C VAL A 323 26.15 -12.75 3.58
N PHE A 324 27.27 -12.35 4.20
CA PHE A 324 28.46 -11.90 3.46
C PHE A 324 29.60 -12.91 3.36
N ASP A 325 29.68 -13.88 4.28
CA ASP A 325 30.81 -14.81 4.37
C ASP A 325 30.49 -16.17 3.72
N THR A 326 29.25 -16.36 3.24
CA THR A 326 28.84 -17.57 2.52
C THR A 326 28.89 -17.36 1.00
N ASN A 327 28.99 -18.46 0.25
CA ASN A 327 28.84 -18.42 -1.22
C ASN A 327 27.38 -18.26 -1.67
N LEU A 328 26.42 -18.28 -0.73
CA LEU A 328 25.01 -18.05 -1.02
C LEU A 328 24.76 -16.57 -1.36
N LYS A 329 23.78 -16.34 -2.24
CA LYS A 329 23.45 -14.99 -2.76
C LYS A 329 21.99 -14.61 -2.53
N ARG A 330 21.19 -15.48 -1.93
CA ARG A 330 19.74 -15.35 -1.80
C ARG A 330 19.34 -15.63 -0.37
N PHE A 331 18.74 -14.64 0.28
CA PHE A 331 18.35 -14.72 1.68
C PHE A 331 16.91 -14.26 1.89
N ILE A 332 16.20 -14.94 2.78
CA ILE A 332 14.89 -14.52 3.27
C ILE A 332 15.03 -14.18 4.74
N VAL A 333 14.60 -12.98 5.12
CA VAL A 333 14.58 -12.54 6.51
C VAL A 333 13.15 -12.66 7.03
N THR A 334 12.96 -13.43 8.10
CA THR A 334 11.67 -13.65 8.75
C THR A 334 11.70 -13.12 10.19
N SER A 335 10.63 -12.46 10.59
CA SER A 335 10.41 -12.06 11.97
C SER A 335 8.94 -11.69 12.20
N ASP A 336 8.49 -11.87 13.44
CA ASP A 336 7.30 -11.22 13.95
C ASP A 336 7.50 -9.69 14.00
N LEU A 337 6.39 -8.97 13.99
CA LEU A 337 6.35 -7.51 14.05
C LEU A 337 6.98 -7.02 15.36
N GLY A 338 7.91 -6.07 15.26
CA GLY A 338 8.64 -5.49 16.40
C GLY A 338 9.98 -6.13 16.73
N ASN A 339 10.35 -7.24 16.08
CA ASN A 339 11.63 -7.90 16.32
C ASN A 339 12.82 -7.30 15.56
N GLY A 340 12.65 -6.14 14.93
CA GLY A 340 13.75 -5.37 14.34
C GLY A 340 14.14 -5.77 12.92
N LYS A 341 13.24 -6.36 12.13
CA LYS A 341 13.52 -6.73 10.73
C LYS A 341 14.00 -5.55 9.88
N SER A 342 13.30 -4.40 9.91
CA SER A 342 13.71 -3.22 9.16
C SER A 342 15.07 -2.71 9.63
N ILE A 343 15.33 -2.73 10.94
CA ILE A 343 16.64 -2.40 11.52
C ILE A 343 17.73 -3.34 11.01
N PHE A 344 17.47 -4.65 10.94
CA PHE A 344 18.42 -5.61 10.39
C PHE A 344 18.69 -5.38 8.90
N LEU A 345 17.67 -5.09 8.09
CA LEU A 345 17.85 -4.75 6.68
C LEU A 345 18.74 -3.51 6.50
N ASP A 346 18.62 -2.51 7.39
CA ASP A 346 19.48 -1.34 7.39
C ASP A 346 20.92 -1.66 7.83
N GLN A 347 21.12 -2.52 8.83
CA GLN A 347 22.45 -3.03 9.20
C GLN A 347 23.12 -3.77 8.03
N VAL A 348 22.36 -4.62 7.33
CA VAL A 348 22.86 -5.34 6.15
C VAL A 348 23.21 -4.37 5.02
N ALA A 349 22.38 -3.35 4.79
CA ALA A 349 22.65 -2.32 3.81
C ALA A 349 23.95 -1.55 4.12
N TYR A 350 24.17 -1.20 5.38
CA TYR A 350 25.40 -0.53 5.82
C TYR A 350 26.64 -1.40 5.60
N GLU A 351 26.60 -2.67 6.05
CA GLU A 351 27.70 -3.63 5.87
C GLU A 351 28.01 -3.88 4.39
N ALA A 352 26.97 -3.94 3.55
CA ALA A 352 27.12 -4.08 2.10
C ALA A 352 27.87 -2.90 1.48
N GLN A 353 27.54 -1.66 1.87
CA GLN A 353 28.26 -0.47 1.40
C GLN A 353 29.74 -0.52 1.81
N GLY A 354 30.04 -0.93 3.04
CA GLY A 354 31.42 -1.14 3.51
C GLY A 354 32.19 -2.19 2.70
N LYS A 355 31.49 -3.21 2.17
CA LYS A 355 32.04 -4.25 1.27
C LYS A 355 31.95 -3.89 -0.23
N GLY A 356 31.64 -2.64 -0.56
CA GLY A 356 31.64 -2.11 -1.93
C GLY A 356 30.42 -2.50 -2.77
N TYR A 357 29.29 -2.85 -2.16
CA TYR A 357 28.02 -3.06 -2.88
C TYR A 357 27.25 -1.74 -3.05
N GLU A 358 26.68 -1.51 -4.22
CA GLU A 358 25.59 -0.53 -4.38
C GLU A 358 24.29 -1.16 -3.84
N VAL A 359 23.62 -0.49 -2.90
CA VAL A 359 22.41 -1.01 -2.27
C VAL A 359 21.18 -0.44 -2.97
N ILE A 360 20.36 -1.32 -3.55
CA ILE A 360 19.13 -0.99 -4.26
C ILE A 360 17.93 -1.55 -3.48
N THR A 361 17.06 -0.66 -3.03
CA THR A 361 15.81 -1.02 -2.33
C THR A 361 14.64 -0.98 -3.31
N VAL A 362 13.83 -2.03 -3.30
CA VAL A 362 12.67 -2.21 -4.19
C VAL A 362 11.38 -2.18 -3.37
N TYR A 363 10.49 -1.27 -3.72
CA TYR A 363 9.22 -1.01 -3.03
C TYR A 363 8.02 -0.96 -4.01
N THR A 364 8.21 -1.42 -5.25
CA THR A 364 7.16 -1.47 -6.26
C THR A 364 7.42 -2.62 -7.23
N GLN A 365 6.39 -2.98 -7.98
CA GLN A 365 6.46 -4.00 -9.04
C GLN A 365 5.75 -3.54 -10.32
N LEU A 366 5.72 -2.22 -10.54
CA LEU A 366 5.29 -1.64 -11.80
C LEU A 366 6.19 -2.14 -12.95
N PRO A 367 5.65 -2.31 -14.16
CA PRO A 367 6.45 -2.69 -15.33
C PRO A 367 7.67 -1.77 -15.55
N ASP A 368 7.52 -0.48 -15.27
CA ASP A 368 8.61 0.51 -15.36
C ASP A 368 9.74 0.23 -14.36
N ALA A 369 9.41 -0.22 -13.16
CA ALA A 369 10.39 -0.63 -12.16
C ALA A 369 11.16 -1.87 -12.60
N LEU A 370 10.49 -2.82 -13.28
CA LEU A 370 11.17 -3.99 -13.85
C LEU A 370 12.12 -3.59 -14.99
N SER A 371 11.76 -2.59 -15.80
CA SER A 371 12.66 -2.03 -16.84
C SER A 371 13.89 -1.35 -16.22
N GLU A 372 13.70 -0.58 -15.15
CA GLU A 372 14.80 0.03 -14.39
C GLU A 372 15.70 -1.04 -13.74
N LEU A 373 15.10 -2.10 -13.17
CA LEU A 373 15.82 -3.25 -12.62
C LEU A 373 16.58 -4.02 -13.70
N GLU A 374 16.04 -4.20 -14.91
CA GLU A 374 16.74 -4.85 -16.02
C GLU A 374 18.03 -4.12 -16.36
N THR A 375 17.99 -2.78 -16.40
CA THR A 375 19.16 -1.93 -16.65
C THR A 375 20.22 -2.11 -15.56
N LEU A 376 19.79 -2.17 -14.30
CA LEU A 376 20.69 -2.41 -13.16
C LEU A 376 21.29 -3.81 -13.22
N LEU A 377 20.46 -4.86 -13.38
CA LEU A 377 20.88 -6.27 -13.39
C LEU A 377 21.82 -6.60 -14.56
N SER A 378 21.69 -5.88 -15.68
CA SER A 378 22.53 -6.09 -16.86
C SER A 378 23.94 -5.49 -16.73
N SER A 379 24.18 -4.63 -15.74
CA SER A 379 25.50 -4.01 -15.54
C SER A 379 26.38 -4.81 -14.59
N ASN A 380 27.70 -4.66 -14.70
CA ASN A 380 28.66 -5.47 -13.96
C ASN A 380 28.93 -4.98 -12.52
N ASN A 381 28.24 -3.93 -12.06
CA ASN A 381 28.47 -3.40 -10.72
C ASN A 381 27.97 -4.40 -9.67
N LYS A 382 28.70 -4.45 -8.57
CA LYS A 382 28.42 -5.31 -7.42
C LYS A 382 27.23 -4.72 -6.64
N ARG A 383 26.08 -5.40 -6.58
CA ARG A 383 24.86 -4.84 -5.96
C ARG A 383 24.20 -5.73 -4.92
N LEU A 384 23.60 -5.08 -3.94
CA LEU A 384 22.68 -5.71 -2.99
C LEU A 384 21.26 -5.23 -3.30
N TYR A 385 20.37 -6.15 -3.61
CA TYR A 385 18.94 -5.89 -3.79
C TYR A 385 18.19 -6.23 -2.50
N ILE A 386 17.50 -5.25 -1.93
CA ILE A 386 16.66 -5.43 -0.74
C ILE A 386 15.19 -5.27 -1.14
N VAL A 387 14.38 -6.29 -0.85
CA VAL A 387 12.93 -6.28 -1.07
C VAL A 387 12.21 -6.51 0.25
N ASP A 388 11.72 -5.44 0.88
CA ASP A 388 10.96 -5.52 2.13
C ASP A 388 9.49 -5.85 1.85
N GLY A 389 9.17 -7.15 1.79
CA GLY A 389 7.84 -7.67 1.48
C GLY A 389 7.82 -8.63 0.29
N LEU A 390 8.25 -9.87 0.53
CA LEU A 390 8.30 -10.96 -0.46
C LEU A 390 6.95 -11.17 -1.17
N VAL A 391 5.87 -11.32 -0.38
CA VAL A 391 4.52 -11.58 -0.92
C VAL A 391 4.00 -10.37 -1.71
N ARG A 392 4.26 -9.17 -1.19
CA ARG A 392 3.82 -7.90 -1.80
C ARG A 392 4.50 -7.64 -3.13
N TYR A 393 5.81 -7.86 -3.22
CA TYR A 393 6.62 -7.54 -4.40
C TYR A 393 7.09 -8.79 -5.17
N ARG A 394 6.30 -9.87 -5.09
CA ARG A 394 6.62 -11.20 -5.64
C ARG A 394 7.06 -11.16 -7.10
N LYS A 395 6.48 -10.28 -7.94
CA LYS A 395 6.90 -10.15 -9.34
C LYS A 395 8.32 -9.59 -9.48
N ALA A 396 8.66 -8.57 -8.71
CA ALA A 396 10.01 -7.99 -8.70
C ALA A 396 11.04 -8.99 -8.15
N VAL A 397 10.69 -9.75 -7.09
CA VAL A 397 11.55 -10.81 -6.55
C VAL A 397 11.86 -11.86 -7.61
N ARG A 398 10.84 -12.37 -8.32
CA ARG A 398 11.03 -13.34 -9.42
C ARG A 398 11.88 -12.78 -10.55
N PHE A 399 11.67 -11.51 -10.88
CA PHE A 399 12.41 -10.82 -11.93
C PHE A 399 13.90 -10.72 -11.60
N ILE A 400 14.23 -10.25 -10.39
CA ILE A 400 15.62 -10.13 -9.91
C ILE A 400 16.25 -11.51 -9.75
N GLY A 401 15.55 -12.43 -9.08
CA GLY A 401 16.07 -13.75 -8.73
C GLY A 401 16.51 -14.58 -9.94
N SER A 402 15.75 -14.52 -11.03
CA SER A 402 16.05 -15.20 -12.30
C SER A 402 17.20 -14.58 -13.10
N ARG A 403 17.64 -13.36 -12.76
CA ARG A 403 18.66 -12.58 -13.48
C ARG A 403 19.82 -12.13 -12.60
N LEU A 404 19.87 -12.59 -11.36
CA LEU A 404 20.80 -12.08 -10.35
C LEU A 404 22.27 -12.33 -10.78
N PRO A 405 23.10 -11.29 -10.96
CA PRO A 405 24.51 -11.45 -11.27
C PRO A 405 25.27 -12.19 -10.17
N ALA A 406 26.31 -12.94 -10.53
CA ALA A 406 27.08 -13.76 -9.57
C ALA A 406 27.76 -12.95 -8.45
N ASN A 407 28.10 -11.69 -8.73
CA ASN A 407 28.69 -10.75 -7.77
C ASN A 407 27.65 -9.98 -6.93
N SER A 408 26.36 -10.26 -7.10
CA SER A 408 25.27 -9.53 -6.45
C SER A 408 24.51 -10.41 -5.45
N ILE A 409 23.80 -9.78 -4.51
CA ILE A 409 23.02 -10.44 -3.46
C ILE A 409 21.57 -9.98 -3.54
N LEU A 410 20.63 -10.90 -3.30
CA LEU A 410 19.19 -10.62 -3.14
C LEU A 410 18.74 -10.99 -1.72
N ILE A 411 18.13 -10.03 -1.03
CA ILE A 411 17.52 -10.21 0.29
C ILE A 411 16.05 -9.82 0.22
N CYS A 412 15.19 -10.74 0.64
CA CYS A 412 13.75 -10.54 0.73
C CYS A 412 13.31 -10.62 2.19
N ALA A 413 12.39 -9.77 2.62
CA ALA A 413 11.81 -9.83 3.96
C ALA A 413 10.36 -10.36 3.92
N SER A 414 9.98 -11.13 4.93
CA SER A 414 8.64 -11.67 5.14
C SER A 414 8.18 -11.45 6.58
N ASN A 415 6.86 -11.35 6.79
CA ASN A 415 6.23 -11.27 8.12
C ASN A 415 5.84 -12.66 8.67
N GLU A 416 5.97 -13.71 7.84
CA GLU A 416 5.64 -15.08 8.22
C GLU A 416 6.88 -15.95 8.08
N MET A 417 7.11 -16.79 9.09
CA MET A 417 8.04 -17.91 9.03
C MET A 417 7.55 -18.88 7.95
N LEU A 418 8.48 -19.41 7.17
CA LEU A 418 8.18 -20.29 6.05
C LEU A 418 8.39 -21.75 6.48
N ASP A 419 7.40 -22.60 6.24
CA ASP A 419 7.61 -24.05 6.32
C ASP A 419 8.48 -24.54 5.15
N ASP A 420 8.96 -25.78 5.19
CA ASP A 420 9.86 -26.32 4.16
C ASP A 420 9.25 -26.27 2.74
N ILE A 421 7.93 -26.47 2.64
CA ILE A 421 7.20 -26.41 1.37
C ILE A 421 7.18 -24.97 0.85
N SER A 422 6.86 -24.01 1.70
CA SER A 422 6.87 -22.59 1.36
C SER A 422 8.27 -22.12 1.02
N LEU A 423 9.29 -22.55 1.76
CA LEU A 423 10.68 -22.20 1.51
C LEU A 423 11.15 -22.73 0.15
N SER A 424 10.78 -23.96 -0.23
CA SER A 424 11.08 -24.51 -1.56
C SER A 424 10.42 -23.69 -2.67
N THR A 425 9.14 -23.34 -2.50
CA THR A 425 8.40 -22.49 -3.44
C THR A 425 9.06 -21.11 -3.57
N VAL A 426 9.49 -20.52 -2.46
CA VAL A 426 10.17 -19.22 -2.49
C VAL A 426 11.56 -19.33 -3.10
N ALA A 427 12.29 -20.42 -2.87
CA ALA A 427 13.61 -20.64 -3.47
C ALA A 427 13.52 -20.73 -5.01
N GLU A 428 12.48 -21.38 -5.53
CA GLU A 428 12.16 -21.38 -6.97
C GLU A 428 11.90 -19.95 -7.47
N GLU A 429 11.14 -19.16 -6.71
CA GLU A 429 10.84 -17.77 -7.07
C GLU A 429 12.06 -16.86 -7.04
N MET A 430 12.95 -17.06 -6.06
CA MET A 430 14.19 -16.33 -5.96
C MET A 430 15.24 -16.83 -6.97
N GLY A 431 14.94 -17.89 -7.73
CA GLY A 431 15.80 -18.38 -8.81
C GLY A 431 17.08 -19.08 -8.32
N GLY A 432 17.04 -19.73 -7.15
CA GLY A 432 18.18 -20.51 -6.67
C GLY A 432 18.14 -20.87 -5.19
N ALA A 433 19.21 -21.54 -4.73
CA ALA A 433 19.39 -21.92 -3.33
C ALA A 433 19.27 -20.71 -2.41
N THR A 434 18.34 -20.80 -1.45
CA THR A 434 17.92 -19.68 -0.61
C THR A 434 18.04 -20.07 0.87
N ARG A 435 18.50 -19.13 1.70
CA ARG A 435 18.69 -19.32 3.14
C ARG A 435 17.75 -18.44 3.93
N GLU A 436 17.01 -19.02 4.87
CA GLU A 436 16.22 -18.26 5.85
C GLU A 436 17.10 -17.73 6.99
N ILE A 437 16.81 -16.50 7.43
CA ILE A 437 17.36 -15.81 8.58
C ILE A 437 16.18 -15.44 9.49
N ASP A 438 16.00 -16.17 10.58
CA ASP A 438 15.01 -15.88 11.61
C ASP A 438 15.57 -14.88 12.63
N LEU A 439 14.85 -13.78 12.85
CA LEU A 439 15.24 -12.71 13.78
C LEU A 439 14.43 -12.70 15.10
N ASN A 440 13.55 -13.67 15.33
CA ASN A 440 12.66 -13.63 16.49
C ASN A 440 13.39 -13.75 17.82
N VAL A 441 14.38 -14.63 17.89
CA VAL A 441 15.09 -14.95 19.13
C VAL A 441 16.50 -14.35 19.13
N LEU A 442 16.86 -13.74 20.25
CA LEU A 442 18.18 -13.21 20.53
C LEU A 442 19.11 -14.30 21.05
N SER A 443 20.35 -14.31 20.57
CA SER A 443 21.43 -15.13 21.09
C SER A 443 21.92 -14.63 22.45
N SER A 444 22.65 -15.49 23.18
CA SER A 444 23.17 -15.10 24.50
C SER A 444 24.14 -13.91 24.43
N SER A 445 24.93 -13.78 23.36
CA SER A 445 25.79 -12.60 23.17
C SER A 445 24.99 -11.33 22.95
N GLU A 446 23.88 -11.41 22.20
CA GLU A 446 23.01 -10.26 21.94
C GLU A 446 22.22 -9.85 23.18
N LEU A 447 21.86 -10.79 24.06
CA LEU A 447 21.27 -10.48 25.37
C LEU A 447 22.28 -9.78 26.28
N ASP A 448 23.53 -10.20 26.25
CA ASP A 448 24.63 -9.57 26.97
C ASP A 448 24.88 -8.13 26.47
N ASP A 449 24.76 -7.91 25.16
CA ASP A 449 24.86 -6.59 24.55
C ASP A 449 23.64 -5.71 24.89
N TRP A 450 22.45 -6.29 25.00
CA TRP A 450 21.25 -5.60 25.50
C TRP A 450 21.41 -5.17 26.95
N ASP A 451 21.87 -6.06 27.85
CA ASP A 451 22.13 -5.72 29.25
C ASP A 451 23.09 -4.53 29.36
N TYR A 452 24.18 -4.56 28.60
CA TYR A 452 25.14 -3.46 28.52
C TYR A 452 24.52 -2.16 27.98
N LEU A 453 23.74 -2.23 26.89
CA LEU A 453 23.12 -1.07 26.28
C LEU A 453 22.13 -0.39 27.23
N LEU A 454 21.33 -1.18 27.95
CA LEU A 454 20.36 -0.67 28.94
C LEU A 454 21.06 -0.11 30.17
N GLU A 455 22.15 -0.73 30.64
CA GLU A 455 22.99 -0.20 31.72
C GLU A 455 23.61 1.15 31.33
N ARG A 456 24.27 1.21 30.18
CA ARG A 456 24.98 2.40 29.69
C ARG A 456 24.09 3.63 29.63
N TRP A 457 22.85 3.47 29.14
CA TRP A 457 21.91 4.58 28.94
C TRP A 457 20.90 4.74 30.08
N GLY A 458 21.07 3.99 31.17
CA GLY A 458 20.25 4.12 32.38
C GLY A 458 18.81 3.65 32.24
N PHE A 459 18.51 2.70 31.35
CA PHE A 459 17.16 2.15 31.18
C PHE A 459 16.79 1.08 32.22
N TRP A 460 17.76 0.55 32.97
CA TRP A 460 17.47 -0.38 34.06
C TRP A 460 16.83 0.30 35.28
N GLU A 461 17.11 1.59 35.49
CA GLU A 461 16.61 2.34 36.65
C GLU A 461 16.79 1.54 37.96
N ASN A 462 15.72 1.34 38.73
CA ASN A 462 15.78 0.59 40.00
C ASN A 462 16.21 -0.88 39.81
N ARG A 463 15.99 -1.49 38.63
CA ARG A 463 16.45 -2.86 38.35
C ARG A 463 17.96 -2.98 38.24
N ILE A 464 18.71 -1.87 38.22
CA ILE A 464 20.18 -1.94 38.26
C ILE A 464 20.70 -2.56 39.56
N GLU A 465 19.89 -2.56 40.63
CA GLU A 465 20.16 -3.25 41.89
C GLU A 465 20.21 -4.77 41.72
N GLU A 466 19.53 -5.32 40.71
CA GLU A 466 19.57 -6.74 40.36
C GLU A 466 20.95 -7.12 39.83
N SER A 467 21.40 -8.33 40.14
CA SER A 467 22.64 -8.87 39.59
C SER A 467 22.55 -9.03 38.07
N LYS A 468 23.69 -8.98 37.37
CA LYS A 468 23.72 -9.24 35.91
C LYS A 468 23.02 -10.55 35.52
N PHE A 469 23.12 -11.58 36.37
CA PHE A 469 22.44 -12.86 36.14
C PHE A 469 20.91 -12.70 36.13
N GLU A 470 20.36 -11.98 37.11
CA GLU A 470 18.91 -11.72 37.21
C GLU A 470 18.40 -10.87 36.05
N ARG A 471 19.16 -9.83 35.65
CA ARG A 471 18.79 -9.01 34.48
C ARG A 471 18.81 -9.81 33.17
N LEU A 472 19.81 -10.67 32.98
CA LEU A 472 19.83 -11.59 31.84
C LEU A 472 18.70 -12.62 31.89
N ASP A 473 18.34 -13.12 33.08
CA ASP A 473 17.18 -14.00 33.27
C ASP A 473 15.88 -13.28 32.91
N PHE A 474 15.72 -12.02 33.31
CA PHE A 474 14.60 -11.18 32.91
C PHE A 474 14.49 -11.05 31.38
N LEU A 475 15.59 -10.68 30.70
CA LEU A 475 15.60 -10.56 29.23
C LEU A 475 15.29 -11.90 28.55
N ARG A 476 15.83 -13.01 29.07
CA ARG A 476 15.67 -14.35 28.47
C ARG A 476 14.31 -14.96 28.72
N ASN A 477 13.85 -14.97 29.97
CA ASN A 477 12.68 -15.75 30.40
C ASN A 477 11.42 -14.91 30.52
N ARG A 478 11.50 -13.64 30.97
CA ARG A 478 10.32 -12.76 31.03
C ARG A 478 10.05 -12.08 29.70
N CYS A 479 11.09 -11.64 29.00
CA CYS A 479 10.96 -11.07 27.67
C CYS A 479 11.11 -12.11 26.54
N GLY A 480 11.30 -13.40 26.88
CA GLY A 480 11.39 -14.48 25.88
C GLY A 480 12.60 -14.39 24.95
N ALA A 481 13.62 -13.58 25.28
CA ALA A 481 14.72 -13.23 24.39
C ALA A 481 14.25 -12.61 23.05
N GLU A 482 13.17 -11.82 23.07
CA GLU A 482 12.63 -11.15 21.88
C GLU A 482 12.79 -9.63 21.99
N ASN A 483 13.30 -8.98 20.93
CA ASN A 483 13.42 -7.52 20.86
C ASN A 483 12.09 -6.82 21.16
N ARG A 484 10.98 -7.30 20.59
CA ARG A 484 9.65 -6.75 20.80
C ARG A 484 9.27 -6.71 22.29
N SER A 485 9.51 -7.81 23.00
CA SER A 485 9.13 -7.97 24.40
C SER A 485 10.00 -7.13 25.33
N ILE A 486 11.30 -7.01 25.02
CA ILE A 486 12.22 -6.09 25.71
C ILE A 486 11.72 -4.65 25.55
N ILE A 487 11.46 -4.20 24.32
CA ILE A 487 10.99 -2.83 24.04
C ILE A 487 9.66 -2.55 24.77
N LEU A 488 8.71 -3.49 24.75
CA LEU A 488 7.43 -3.35 25.47
C LEU A 488 7.62 -3.25 26.99
N SER A 489 8.63 -3.92 27.56
CA SER A 489 8.96 -3.75 28.98
C SER A 489 9.48 -2.34 29.29
N LEU A 490 10.30 -1.78 28.40
CA LEU A 490 10.82 -0.40 28.55
C LEU A 490 9.70 0.63 28.51
N PHE A 491 8.67 0.45 27.67
CA PHE A 491 7.52 1.37 27.63
C PHE A 491 6.72 1.39 28.92
N ARG A 492 6.77 0.32 29.73
CA ARG A 492 6.01 0.17 30.98
C ARG A 492 6.80 0.55 32.22
N GLU A 493 8.08 0.23 32.25
CA GLU A 493 8.87 0.16 33.49
C GLU A 493 10.12 1.05 33.49
N SER A 494 10.33 1.88 32.46
CA SER A 494 11.49 2.78 32.37
C SER A 494 11.08 4.25 32.20
N LYS A 495 12.06 5.17 32.19
CA LYS A 495 11.90 6.59 31.83
C LYS A 495 11.10 6.85 30.55
N LEU A 496 11.04 5.88 29.61
CA LEU A 496 10.19 6.01 28.43
C LEU A 496 8.70 6.07 28.78
N SER A 497 8.26 5.38 29.84
CA SER A 497 6.88 5.43 30.30
C SER A 497 6.45 6.87 30.60
N VAL A 498 7.26 7.62 31.36
CA VAL A 498 6.99 9.03 31.68
C VAL A 498 6.89 9.88 30.42
N LYS A 499 7.80 9.67 29.46
CA LYS A 499 7.79 10.40 28.18
C LYS A 499 6.56 10.06 27.34
N ILE A 500 6.14 8.79 27.30
CA ILE A 500 4.93 8.33 26.61
C ILE A 500 3.70 8.98 27.22
N GLU A 501 3.58 8.99 28.55
CA GLU A 501 2.47 9.67 29.25
C GLU A 501 2.39 11.15 28.90
N GLN A 502 3.53 11.85 28.85
CA GLN A 502 3.57 13.26 28.45
C GLN A 502 3.13 13.46 27.00
N ILE A 503 3.50 12.55 26.08
CA ILE A 503 3.08 12.61 24.68
C ILE A 503 1.57 12.44 24.57
N VAL A 504 1.03 11.43 25.25
CA VAL A 504 -0.41 11.15 25.23
C VAL A 504 -1.19 12.30 25.87
N ASP A 505 -0.79 12.79 27.05
CA ASP A 505 -1.41 13.94 27.72
C ASP A 505 -1.42 15.18 26.83
N PHE A 506 -0.32 15.44 26.10
CA PHE A 506 -0.24 16.56 25.17
C PHE A 506 -1.29 16.47 24.05
N PHE A 507 -1.34 15.35 23.32
CA PHE A 507 -2.18 15.21 22.13
C PHE A 507 -3.64 14.84 22.41
N VAL A 508 -3.93 14.18 23.53
CA VAL A 508 -5.27 13.68 23.86
C VAL A 508 -5.97 14.62 24.82
N THR A 509 -5.28 15.10 25.87
CA THR A 509 -5.89 15.87 26.96
C THR A 509 -5.75 17.38 26.75
N ARG A 510 -4.52 17.89 26.55
CA ARG A 510 -4.25 19.34 26.53
C ARG A 510 -4.68 20.02 25.23
N TYR A 511 -4.52 19.34 24.09
CA TYR A 511 -4.86 19.88 22.78
C TYR A 511 -5.79 18.94 21.99
N PRO A 512 -7.08 18.84 22.38
CA PRO A 512 -8.03 17.92 21.73
C PRO A 512 -8.23 18.16 20.22
N SER A 513 -7.95 19.36 19.73
CA SER A 513 -7.97 19.68 18.28
C SER A 513 -7.00 18.82 17.47
N HIS A 514 -5.91 18.34 18.08
CA HIS A 514 -4.90 17.50 17.43
C HIS A 514 -5.15 16.00 17.62
N ARG A 515 -6.14 15.60 18.44
CA ARG A 515 -6.41 14.21 18.79
C ARG A 515 -6.62 13.33 17.56
N LYS A 516 -7.44 13.76 16.60
CA LYS A 516 -7.68 13.01 15.34
C LYS A 516 -6.41 12.86 14.51
N SER A 517 -5.59 13.90 14.45
CA SER A 517 -4.32 13.88 13.74
C SER A 517 -3.30 12.94 14.41
N PHE A 518 -3.28 12.92 15.74
CA PHE A 518 -2.45 11.99 16.50
C PHE A 518 -2.91 10.54 16.32
N ILE A 519 -4.21 10.26 16.37
CA ILE A 519 -4.78 8.95 16.04
C ILE A 519 -4.37 8.53 14.62
N ALA A 520 -4.37 9.46 13.65
CA ALA A 520 -3.93 9.19 12.29
C ALA A 520 -2.45 8.80 12.21
N VAL A 521 -1.58 9.45 12.99
CA VAL A 521 -0.15 9.08 13.12
C VAL A 521 -0.01 7.66 13.68
N LEU A 522 -0.74 7.33 14.75
CA LEU A 522 -0.70 6.00 15.37
C LEU A 522 -1.19 4.91 14.41
N ILE A 523 -2.32 5.13 13.72
CA ILE A 523 -2.84 4.19 12.73
C ILE A 523 -1.86 4.03 11.57
N ASN A 524 -1.24 5.11 11.08
CA ASN A 524 -0.27 5.03 10.00
C ASN A 524 0.95 4.14 10.37
N ALA A 525 1.46 4.30 11.60
CA ALA A 525 2.54 3.46 12.11
C ALA A 525 2.12 1.99 12.27
N LEU A 526 0.89 1.70 12.69
CA LEU A 526 0.34 0.34 12.72
C LEU A 526 0.24 -0.29 11.34
N CYS A 527 -0.02 0.52 10.33
CA CYS A 527 -0.05 0.11 8.92
C CYS A 527 1.34 0.12 8.26
N GLN A 528 2.42 0.12 9.06
CA GLN A 528 3.82 0.11 8.60
C GLN A 528 4.15 1.24 7.62
N ASN A 529 3.48 2.39 7.75
CA ASN A 529 3.59 3.54 6.84
C ASN A 529 3.39 3.18 5.36
N HIS A 530 2.63 2.12 5.08
CA HIS A 530 2.33 1.71 3.70
C HIS A 530 1.36 2.65 2.99
N VAL A 531 0.66 3.50 3.74
CA VAL A 531 -0.11 4.62 3.22
C VAL A 531 0.73 5.88 3.39
N ASP A 532 0.97 6.59 2.30
CA ASP A 532 1.72 7.84 2.34
C ASP A 532 1.05 8.87 3.27
N TRP A 533 1.85 9.57 4.09
CA TRP A 533 1.32 10.50 5.09
C TRP A 533 0.54 11.66 4.46
N LEU A 534 0.99 12.18 3.32
CA LEU A 534 0.29 13.28 2.65
C LEU A 534 -1.10 12.85 2.20
N ARG A 535 -1.27 11.59 1.76
CA ARG A 535 -2.61 11.04 1.49
C ARG A 535 -3.52 11.06 2.72
N ILE A 536 -2.99 10.66 3.88
CA ILE A 536 -3.75 10.65 5.14
C ILE A 536 -4.17 12.07 5.53
N VAL A 537 -3.25 13.04 5.40
CA VAL A 537 -3.52 14.46 5.60
C VAL A 537 -4.68 14.92 4.72
N ASP A 538 -4.64 14.62 3.43
CA ASP A 538 -5.67 15.02 2.46
C ASP A 538 -7.02 14.38 2.79
N TRP A 539 -7.02 13.08 3.09
CA TRP A 539 -8.23 12.32 3.38
C TRP A 539 -8.93 12.78 4.65
N LEU A 540 -8.15 13.08 5.69
CA LEU A 540 -8.66 13.50 6.99
C LEU A 540 -8.80 15.02 7.12
N LYS A 541 -8.35 15.79 6.11
CA LYS A 541 -8.29 17.25 6.12
C LYS A 541 -7.51 17.79 7.33
N ILE A 542 -6.35 17.20 7.60
CA ILE A 542 -5.47 17.61 8.70
C ILE A 542 -4.76 18.90 8.28
N ASP A 543 -4.71 19.90 9.17
CA ASP A 543 -3.76 21.01 9.01
C ASP A 543 -2.36 20.52 9.35
N ASN A 544 -1.61 20.17 8.30
CA ASN A 544 -0.27 19.59 8.40
C ASN A 544 0.74 20.59 8.99
N SER A 545 0.57 21.90 8.73
CA SER A 545 1.46 22.92 9.28
C SER A 545 1.20 23.15 10.77
N GLU A 546 -0.07 23.15 11.18
CA GLU A 546 -0.45 23.28 12.59
C GLU A 546 0.00 22.04 13.37
N LEU A 547 -0.23 20.84 12.83
CA LEU A 547 0.23 19.61 13.46
C LEU A 547 1.76 19.56 13.58
N LYS A 548 2.50 20.01 12.56
CA LYS A 548 3.96 20.10 12.64
C LYS A 548 4.40 20.99 13.79
N LYS A 549 3.78 22.17 13.96
CA LYS A 549 4.06 23.07 15.09
C LYS A 549 3.77 22.39 16.42
N ALA A 550 2.62 21.71 16.52
CA ALA A 550 2.22 20.97 17.71
C ALA A 550 3.26 19.88 18.07
N VAL A 551 3.70 19.08 17.10
CA VAL A 551 4.74 18.05 17.31
C VAL A 551 6.06 18.68 17.78
N ILE A 552 6.50 19.77 17.16
CA ILE A 552 7.73 20.48 17.57
C ILE A 552 7.63 21.05 18.99
N SER A 553 6.43 21.44 19.44
CA SER A 553 6.17 21.92 20.81
C SER A 553 5.87 20.82 21.83
N SER A 554 5.72 19.58 21.38
CA SER A 554 5.38 18.43 22.23
C SER A 554 6.64 17.80 22.86
N PRO A 555 6.51 16.81 23.76
CA PRO A 555 7.65 16.07 24.33
C PRO A 555 8.52 15.32 23.32
N VAL A 556 8.05 15.08 22.09
CA VAL A 556 8.88 14.54 20.99
C VAL A 556 9.56 15.63 20.16
N GLY A 557 9.34 16.90 20.49
CA GLY A 557 9.84 18.05 19.74
C GLY A 557 11.36 18.09 19.62
N GLU A 558 12.07 17.73 20.69
CA GLU A 558 13.54 17.61 20.70
C GLU A 558 14.03 16.59 19.67
N ILE A 559 13.30 15.50 19.49
CA ILE A 559 13.63 14.42 18.56
C ILE A 559 13.26 14.80 17.11
N MET A 560 12.14 15.51 16.92
CA MET A 560 11.50 15.67 15.61
C MET A 560 11.77 16.99 14.90
N ARG A 561 12.33 18.01 15.59
CA ARG A 561 12.48 19.38 15.08
C ARG A 561 13.14 19.48 13.69
N ASP A 562 14.22 18.75 13.48
CA ASP A 562 15.04 18.83 12.25
C ASP A 562 14.79 17.67 11.28
N LYS A 563 13.81 16.81 11.59
CA LYS A 563 13.50 15.63 10.77
C LYS A 563 12.53 16.00 9.65
N LYS A 564 12.84 15.60 8.41
CA LYS A 564 11.92 15.75 7.27
C LYS A 564 10.59 15.02 7.51
N ARG A 565 10.66 13.85 8.13
CA ARG A 565 9.50 13.02 8.51
C ARG A 565 9.19 13.15 10.00
N TRP A 566 8.92 14.38 10.44
CA TRP A 566 8.62 14.74 11.83
C TRP A 566 7.40 14.00 12.42
N TYR A 567 6.52 13.45 11.59
CA TYR A 567 5.34 12.69 12.01
C TYR A 567 5.66 11.21 12.32
N GLU A 568 6.85 10.71 11.97
CA GLU A 568 7.25 9.31 12.21
C GLU A 568 7.93 9.14 13.58
N PHE A 569 7.27 9.60 14.65
CA PHE A 569 7.80 9.53 16.03
C PHE A 569 7.29 8.34 16.84
N THR A 570 6.54 7.45 16.21
CA THR A 570 5.98 6.26 16.85
C THR A 570 6.23 5.01 16.01
N SER A 571 6.72 3.96 16.67
CA SER A 571 6.88 2.62 16.13
C SER A 571 5.55 1.90 16.11
N THR A 572 5.48 0.78 15.39
CA THR A 572 4.27 -0.06 15.39
C THR A 572 3.93 -0.57 16.80
N GLU A 573 4.95 -0.91 17.59
CA GLU A 573 4.81 -1.40 18.96
C GLU A 573 4.34 -0.29 19.89
N LEU A 574 4.91 0.92 19.75
CA LEU A 574 4.51 2.06 20.55
C LEU A 574 3.09 2.51 20.21
N ALA A 575 2.73 2.58 18.92
CA ALA A 575 1.38 2.95 18.51
C ALA A 575 0.33 1.96 19.06
N LEU A 576 0.64 0.65 19.02
CA LEU A 576 -0.21 -0.39 19.58
C LEU A 576 -0.31 -0.29 21.10
N TYR A 577 0.80 0.02 21.77
CA TYR A 577 0.83 0.22 23.21
C TYR A 577 -0.02 1.43 23.60
N ILE A 578 0.13 2.57 22.91
CA ILE A 578 -0.63 3.79 23.20
C ILE A 578 -2.13 3.57 23.02
N LEU A 579 -2.57 3.03 21.88
CA LEU A 579 -3.99 2.86 21.59
C LEU A 579 -4.70 1.87 22.52
N ASN A 580 -3.97 0.92 23.12
CA ASN A 580 -4.56 -0.12 23.97
C ASN A 580 -4.44 0.16 25.47
N ASN A 581 -3.60 1.11 25.91
CA ASN A 581 -3.38 1.39 27.34
C ASN A 581 -3.80 2.80 27.76
N HIS A 582 -4.29 3.64 26.85
CA HIS A 582 -4.77 4.98 27.18
C HIS A 582 -6.19 5.20 26.63
N ASP A 583 -6.89 6.16 27.25
CA ASP A 583 -8.26 6.47 26.91
C ASP A 583 -8.35 7.31 25.63
N PHE A 584 -8.85 6.68 24.57
CA PHE A 584 -9.24 7.35 23.34
C PHE A 584 -10.75 7.34 23.18
N ASP A 585 -11.29 8.41 22.59
CA ASP A 585 -12.68 8.45 22.16
C ASP A 585 -12.91 7.39 21.07
N PHE A 586 -13.84 6.48 21.35
CA PHE A 586 -14.20 5.36 20.48
C PHE A 586 -14.58 5.83 19.06
N ASP A 587 -15.41 6.86 18.96
CA ASP A 587 -15.92 7.35 17.69
C ASP A 587 -14.81 8.02 16.86
N ASP A 588 -13.84 8.64 17.54
CA ASP A 588 -12.67 9.22 16.87
C ASP A 588 -11.76 8.14 16.26
N VAL A 589 -11.41 7.09 17.00
CA VAL A 589 -10.54 6.02 16.49
C VAL A 589 -11.22 5.27 15.33
N VAL A 590 -12.48 4.87 15.53
CA VAL A 590 -13.28 4.20 14.49
C VAL A 590 -13.46 5.11 13.28
N GLY A 591 -13.79 6.39 13.48
CA GLY A 591 -14.01 7.36 12.41
C GLY A 591 -12.77 7.62 11.56
N VAL A 592 -11.61 7.86 12.20
CA VAL A 592 -10.33 8.04 11.51
C VAL A 592 -9.95 6.77 10.75
N TYR A 593 -10.04 5.61 11.40
CA TYR A 593 -9.72 4.33 10.80
C TYR A 593 -10.58 4.03 9.56
N THR A 594 -11.90 4.07 9.70
CA THR A 594 -12.85 3.80 8.60
C THR A 594 -12.61 4.75 7.44
N LYS A 595 -12.33 6.03 7.71
CA LYS A 595 -12.04 7.01 6.67
C LYS A 595 -10.77 6.65 5.89
N ILE A 596 -9.68 6.27 6.56
CA ILE A 596 -8.45 5.80 5.90
C ILE A 596 -8.72 4.56 5.04
N VAL A 597 -9.42 3.56 5.57
CA VAL A 597 -9.73 2.32 4.82
C VAL A 597 -10.61 2.61 3.60
N ARG A 598 -11.62 3.47 3.75
CA ARG A 598 -12.51 3.87 2.65
C ARG A 598 -11.76 4.57 1.52
N GLU A 599 -10.93 5.57 1.84
CA GLU A 599 -10.16 6.28 0.81
C GLU A 599 -9.04 5.41 0.21
N THR A 600 -8.53 4.42 0.96
CA THR A 600 -7.66 3.37 0.42
C THR A 600 -8.41 2.49 -0.60
N ALA A 601 -9.65 2.07 -0.31
CA ALA A 601 -10.50 1.38 -1.27
C ALA A 601 -10.80 2.25 -2.51
N TYR A 602 -11.02 3.54 -2.29
CA TYR A 602 -10.86 4.67 -3.22
C TYR A 602 -9.74 4.48 -4.23
N SER A 603 -8.54 4.58 -3.69
CA SER A 603 -7.28 4.56 -4.42
C SER A 603 -7.01 3.24 -5.12
N SER A 604 -7.64 2.15 -4.67
CA SER A 604 -7.52 0.81 -5.25
C SER A 604 -8.22 0.65 -6.61
N ASN A 605 -9.07 1.61 -6.98
CA ASN A 605 -9.74 1.62 -8.28
C ASN A 605 -8.82 1.96 -9.44
N ASP A 606 -7.66 2.56 -9.17
CA ASP A 606 -6.63 2.77 -10.18
C ASP A 606 -5.95 1.44 -10.55
N PRO A 607 -6.07 1.01 -11.80
CA PRO A 607 -5.48 -0.23 -12.25
C PRO A 607 -3.94 -0.27 -12.26
N ARG A 608 -3.28 0.88 -12.44
CA ARG A 608 -1.83 1.01 -12.59
C ARG A 608 -1.17 1.10 -11.21
N SER A 609 -1.38 2.22 -10.53
CA SER A 609 -0.70 2.58 -9.28
C SER A 609 -1.53 2.25 -8.04
N GLY A 610 -2.79 1.80 -8.21
CA GLY A 610 -3.62 1.30 -7.11
C GLY A 610 -3.24 -0.10 -6.62
N PHE A 611 -2.16 -0.71 -7.12
CA PHE A 611 -1.64 -1.97 -6.58
C PHE A 611 -1.34 -1.87 -5.08
N ASP A 612 -0.61 -0.84 -4.67
CA ASP A 612 -0.25 -0.65 -3.25
C ASP A 612 -1.50 -0.45 -2.39
N ALA A 613 -2.48 0.32 -2.88
CA ALA A 613 -3.76 0.49 -2.20
C ALA A 613 -4.53 -0.85 -2.08
N ARG A 614 -4.51 -1.70 -3.11
CA ARG A 614 -5.12 -3.05 -3.06
C ARG A 614 -4.44 -3.95 -2.03
N GLU A 615 -3.12 -3.96 -1.96
CA GLU A 615 -2.39 -4.76 -0.96
C GLU A 615 -2.62 -4.23 0.45
N ASN A 616 -2.56 -2.91 0.65
CA ASN A 616 -2.86 -2.28 1.94
C ASN A 616 -4.27 -2.63 2.41
N LEU A 617 -5.26 -2.60 1.51
CA LEU A 617 -6.65 -2.90 1.84
C LEU A 617 -6.84 -4.35 2.32
N LYS A 618 -6.05 -5.31 1.81
CA LYS A 618 -6.11 -6.71 2.28
C LYS A 618 -5.72 -6.84 3.75
N GLU A 619 -4.75 -6.07 4.24
CA GLU A 619 -4.35 -6.11 5.65
C GLU A 619 -5.30 -5.32 6.53
N LEU A 620 -5.71 -4.11 6.10
CA LEU A 620 -6.63 -3.23 6.83
C LEU A 620 -7.99 -3.88 7.12
N MET A 621 -8.49 -4.74 6.23
CA MET A 621 -9.80 -5.39 6.45
C MET A 621 -9.71 -6.71 7.22
N ARG A 622 -8.52 -7.17 7.65
CA ARG A 622 -8.40 -8.43 8.39
C ARG A 622 -8.93 -8.28 9.79
N TYR A 623 -9.78 -9.24 10.19
CA TYR A 623 -10.28 -9.35 11.56
C TYR A 623 -9.14 -9.42 12.58
N ARG A 624 -8.08 -10.20 12.29
CA ARG A 624 -6.89 -10.29 13.15
C ARG A 624 -6.14 -8.96 13.33
N PHE A 625 -6.17 -8.09 12.33
CA PHE A 625 -5.57 -6.76 12.47
C PHE A 625 -6.44 -5.89 13.38
N LEU A 626 -7.76 -5.90 13.17
CA LEU A 626 -8.70 -5.13 13.99
C LEU A 626 -8.73 -5.59 15.46
N THR A 627 -8.60 -6.88 15.74
CA THR A 627 -8.52 -7.36 17.14
C THR A 627 -7.24 -6.91 17.85
N ARG A 628 -6.16 -6.68 17.11
CA ARG A 628 -4.94 -6.07 17.68
C ARG A 628 -5.14 -4.57 17.92
N LEU A 629 -5.74 -3.87 16.96
CA LEU A 629 -6.00 -2.43 17.03
C LEU A 629 -6.99 -2.08 18.16
N PHE A 630 -8.03 -2.90 18.34
CA PHE A 630 -9.09 -2.70 19.32
C PHE A 630 -9.08 -3.82 20.35
N ASN A 631 -8.00 -3.92 21.13
CA ASN A 631 -7.81 -4.99 22.12
C ASN A 631 -8.43 -4.68 23.50
N ASN A 632 -9.18 -3.59 23.63
CA ASN A 632 -9.88 -3.24 24.85
C ASN A 632 -11.02 -4.23 25.13
N GLU A 633 -11.08 -4.81 26.33
CA GLU A 633 -12.06 -5.84 26.70
C GLU A 633 -13.51 -5.33 26.68
N GLU A 634 -13.74 -4.06 27.03
CA GLU A 634 -15.08 -3.48 27.13
C GLU A 634 -15.62 -3.02 25.77
N THR A 635 -14.78 -2.34 24.98
CA THR A 635 -15.21 -1.63 23.77
C THR A 635 -14.70 -2.26 22.47
N GLY A 636 -13.73 -3.17 22.54
CA GLY A 636 -13.02 -3.68 21.36
C GLY A 636 -13.95 -4.39 20.37
N THR A 637 -14.77 -5.31 20.87
CA THR A 637 -15.75 -6.05 20.05
C THR A 637 -16.77 -5.14 19.37
N SER A 638 -17.27 -4.12 20.09
CA SER A 638 -18.17 -3.11 19.54
C SER A 638 -17.48 -2.26 18.47
N SER A 639 -16.20 -1.91 18.65
CA SER A 639 -15.40 -1.11 17.71
C SER A 639 -15.23 -1.83 16.38
N ILE A 640 -14.85 -3.11 16.44
CA ILE A 640 -14.65 -3.95 15.27
C ILE A 640 -15.96 -4.06 14.47
N ASN A 641 -17.09 -4.27 15.16
CA ASN A 641 -18.39 -4.35 14.51
C ASN A 641 -18.82 -3.01 13.89
N ALA A 642 -18.55 -1.89 14.55
CA ALA A 642 -18.81 -0.55 14.03
C ALA A 642 -18.00 -0.27 12.76
N VAL A 643 -16.70 -0.63 12.74
CA VAL A 643 -15.84 -0.53 11.57
C VAL A 643 -16.43 -1.31 10.38
N TYR A 644 -16.73 -2.61 10.54
CA TYR A 644 -17.29 -3.39 9.43
C TYR A 644 -18.66 -2.86 8.97
N HIS A 645 -19.50 -2.39 9.90
CA HIS A 645 -20.77 -1.79 9.57
C HIS A 645 -20.60 -0.53 8.71
N GLN A 646 -19.73 0.39 9.11
CA GLN A 646 -19.46 1.61 8.35
C GLN A 646 -18.82 1.29 6.98
N LEU A 647 -17.88 0.34 6.92
CA LEU A 647 -17.26 -0.09 5.65
C LEU A 647 -18.23 -0.78 4.70
N SER A 648 -19.29 -1.41 5.21
CA SER A 648 -20.33 -2.03 4.37
C SER A 648 -21.10 -1.02 3.52
N THR A 649 -21.06 0.28 3.86
CA THR A 649 -21.65 1.35 3.03
C THR A 649 -20.88 1.60 1.73
N VAL A 650 -19.63 1.14 1.65
CA VAL A 650 -18.73 1.40 0.52
C VAL A 650 -18.94 0.33 -0.57
N PRO A 651 -19.49 0.65 -1.75
CA PRO A 651 -19.81 -0.35 -2.78
C PRO A 651 -18.62 -1.22 -3.17
N ARG A 652 -17.44 -0.60 -3.32
CA ARG A 652 -16.20 -1.28 -3.70
C ARG A 652 -15.76 -2.35 -2.68
N ILE A 653 -15.96 -2.08 -1.39
CA ILE A 653 -15.62 -3.05 -0.33
C ILE A 653 -16.58 -4.23 -0.38
N ARG A 654 -17.87 -3.99 -0.66
CA ARG A 654 -18.90 -5.03 -0.77
C ARG A 654 -18.68 -6.00 -1.95
N GLU A 655 -17.92 -5.61 -2.97
CA GLU A 655 -17.54 -6.49 -4.09
C GLU A 655 -16.47 -7.52 -3.73
N ASN A 656 -15.86 -7.41 -2.54
CA ASN A 656 -14.80 -8.31 -2.09
C ASN A 656 -15.36 -9.42 -1.19
N ASP A 657 -15.22 -10.69 -1.60
CA ASP A 657 -15.62 -11.86 -0.80
C ASP A 657 -14.89 -11.91 0.54
N GLN A 658 -13.62 -11.49 0.58
CA GLN A 658 -12.82 -11.50 1.79
C GLN A 658 -13.36 -10.52 2.83
N PHE A 659 -13.92 -9.38 2.42
CA PHE A 659 -14.57 -8.46 3.37
C PHE A 659 -15.73 -9.14 4.10
N TRP A 660 -16.61 -9.81 3.36
CA TRP A 660 -17.76 -10.51 3.93
C TRP A 660 -17.35 -11.70 4.80
N LEU A 661 -16.28 -12.40 4.44
CA LEU A 661 -15.67 -13.42 5.29
C LEU A 661 -15.23 -12.84 6.64
N GLN A 662 -14.45 -11.76 6.63
CA GLN A 662 -13.92 -11.15 7.85
C GLN A 662 -15.05 -10.54 8.70
N TYR A 663 -16.08 -9.97 8.06
CA TYR A 663 -17.25 -9.48 8.78
C TYR A 663 -18.07 -10.62 9.40
N ALA A 664 -18.19 -11.77 8.72
CA ALA A 664 -18.82 -12.95 9.30
C ALA A 664 -18.08 -13.45 10.55
N MET A 665 -16.74 -13.46 10.52
CA MET A 665 -15.92 -13.80 11.69
C MET A 665 -16.22 -12.86 12.86
N ALA A 666 -16.35 -11.55 12.61
CA ALA A 666 -16.70 -10.58 13.65
C ALA A 666 -18.12 -10.82 14.23
N ARG A 667 -19.09 -11.23 13.41
CA ARG A 667 -20.45 -11.59 13.89
C ARG A 667 -20.46 -12.90 14.66
N MET A 668 -19.63 -13.87 14.29
CA MET A 668 -19.47 -15.12 15.04
C MET A 668 -18.90 -14.89 16.43
N GLU A 669 -18.06 -13.88 16.63
CA GLU A 669 -17.49 -13.58 17.95
C GLU A 669 -18.55 -13.07 18.94
N VAL A 670 -19.54 -12.31 18.46
CA VAL A 670 -20.69 -11.83 19.26
C VAL A 670 -21.90 -12.76 19.23
N ASP A 671 -21.70 -14.01 18.80
CA ASP A 671 -22.74 -15.04 18.64
C ASP A 671 -23.96 -14.63 17.78
N ASP A 672 -23.82 -13.63 16.89
CA ASP A 672 -24.81 -13.33 15.85
C ASP A 672 -24.62 -14.24 14.63
N LEU A 673 -24.88 -15.53 14.87
CA LEU A 673 -24.76 -16.58 13.86
C LEU A 673 -25.67 -16.36 12.63
N PRO A 674 -26.92 -15.85 12.76
CA PRO A 674 -27.75 -15.56 11.60
C PRO A 674 -27.14 -14.56 10.61
N LYS A 675 -26.58 -13.44 11.09
CA LYS A 675 -25.88 -12.50 10.19
C LYS A 675 -24.59 -13.09 9.64
N ALA A 676 -23.81 -13.79 10.47
CA ALA A 676 -22.61 -14.47 10.01
C ALA A 676 -22.89 -15.45 8.85
N GLU A 677 -23.98 -16.21 8.93
CA GLU A 677 -24.43 -17.11 7.86
C GLU A 677 -24.74 -16.34 6.56
N THR A 678 -25.46 -15.23 6.68
CA THR A 678 -25.81 -14.36 5.54
C THR A 678 -24.56 -13.81 4.86
N TYR A 679 -23.58 -13.37 5.65
CA TYR A 679 -22.33 -12.83 5.13
C TYR A 679 -21.44 -13.90 4.50
N LEU A 680 -21.35 -15.11 5.07
CA LEU A 680 -20.62 -16.23 4.45
C LEU A 680 -21.28 -16.66 3.14
N LYS A 681 -22.62 -16.71 3.07
CA LYS A 681 -23.34 -16.97 1.81
C LYS A 681 -23.02 -15.92 0.75
N THR A 682 -22.98 -14.64 1.15
CA THR A 682 -22.59 -13.54 0.26
C THR A 682 -21.13 -13.70 -0.22
N ALA A 683 -20.21 -14.02 0.68
CA ALA A 683 -18.80 -14.28 0.35
C ALA A 683 -18.65 -15.42 -0.66
N ILE A 684 -19.36 -16.55 -0.47
CA ILE A 684 -19.36 -17.69 -1.39
C ILE A 684 -19.91 -17.27 -2.77
N GLY A 685 -21.01 -16.51 -2.80
CA GLY A 685 -21.61 -16.02 -4.04
C GLY A 685 -20.63 -15.16 -4.84
N ILE A 686 -19.95 -14.22 -4.19
CA ILE A 686 -18.93 -13.37 -4.81
C ILE A 686 -17.72 -14.19 -5.26
N ALA A 687 -17.20 -15.09 -4.40
CA ALA A 687 -16.06 -15.94 -4.73
C ALA A 687 -16.37 -16.86 -5.93
N THR A 688 -17.61 -17.32 -6.08
CA THR A 688 -18.05 -18.12 -7.22
C THR A 688 -18.06 -17.32 -8.52
N LYS A 689 -18.44 -16.03 -8.47
CA LYS A 689 -18.38 -15.13 -9.64
C LYS A 689 -16.94 -14.92 -10.16
N LYS A 690 -15.92 -15.16 -9.33
CA LYS A 690 -14.50 -15.03 -9.73
C LYS A 690 -13.97 -16.22 -10.54
N GLY A 691 -14.78 -17.26 -10.73
CA GLY A 691 -14.43 -18.46 -11.51
C GLY A 691 -14.00 -19.65 -10.63
N GLU A 692 -13.96 -20.83 -11.23
CA GLU A 692 -13.71 -22.10 -10.53
C GLU A 692 -12.29 -22.21 -9.96
N ALA A 693 -11.31 -21.57 -10.59
CA ALA A 693 -9.92 -21.54 -10.11
C ALA A 693 -9.72 -20.68 -8.85
N TYR A 694 -10.70 -19.87 -8.45
CA TYR A 694 -10.60 -19.04 -7.26
C TYR A 694 -10.85 -19.86 -5.98
N SER A 695 -9.89 -19.86 -5.08
CA SER A 695 -9.98 -20.64 -3.83
C SER A 695 -11.03 -20.08 -2.88
N LYS A 696 -12.02 -20.91 -2.53
CA LYS A 696 -13.06 -20.62 -1.53
C LYS A 696 -12.69 -21.14 -0.14
N ARG A 697 -11.48 -21.68 0.02
CA ARG A 697 -11.05 -22.49 1.17
C ARG A 697 -11.32 -21.82 2.52
N GLN A 698 -10.89 -20.56 2.69
CA GLN A 698 -11.05 -19.85 3.96
C GLN A 698 -12.52 -19.59 4.31
N ILE A 699 -13.36 -19.36 3.29
CA ILE A 699 -14.80 -19.13 3.48
C ILE A 699 -15.48 -20.44 3.90
N ILE A 700 -15.08 -21.56 3.28
CA ILE A 700 -15.57 -22.90 3.61
C ILE A 700 -15.15 -23.28 5.05
N ASP A 701 -13.90 -23.02 5.45
CA ASP A 701 -13.43 -23.27 6.81
C ASP A 701 -14.29 -22.54 7.86
N GLN A 702 -14.62 -21.27 7.64
CA GLN A 702 -15.50 -20.52 8.55
C GLN A 702 -16.96 -21.00 8.49
N ARG A 703 -17.45 -21.44 7.32
CA ARG A 703 -18.78 -22.05 7.18
C ARG A 703 -18.91 -23.33 8.02
N VAL A 704 -17.90 -24.20 7.99
CA VAL A 704 -17.87 -25.43 8.82
C VAL A 704 -18.02 -25.06 10.30
N ARG A 705 -17.22 -24.12 10.79
CA ARG A 705 -17.26 -23.66 12.18
C ARG A 705 -18.61 -23.06 12.55
N LEU A 706 -19.18 -22.24 11.67
CA LEU A 706 -20.50 -21.65 11.86
C LEU A 706 -21.59 -22.72 12.00
N ILE A 707 -21.62 -23.71 11.09
CA ILE A 707 -22.66 -24.75 11.08
C ILE A 707 -22.63 -25.53 12.39
N PHE A 708 -21.46 -26.00 12.82
CA PHE A 708 -21.35 -26.72 14.10
C PHE A 708 -21.73 -25.84 15.29
N ARG A 709 -21.31 -24.57 15.35
CA ARG A 709 -21.76 -23.63 16.41
C ARG A 709 -23.27 -23.43 16.41
N LYS A 710 -23.88 -23.21 15.24
CA LYS A 710 -25.30 -22.95 15.07
C LYS A 710 -26.17 -24.10 15.58
N TYR A 711 -25.77 -25.34 15.30
CA TYR A 711 -26.53 -26.52 15.70
C TYR A 711 -26.13 -27.08 17.07
N ALA A 712 -25.04 -26.60 17.67
CA ALA A 712 -24.69 -26.89 19.07
C ALA A 712 -25.60 -26.14 20.06
N ALA A 713 -26.42 -25.18 19.64
CA ALA A 713 -27.38 -24.53 20.53
C ALA A 713 -28.53 -25.48 20.92
N THR A 714 -28.85 -25.58 22.22
CA THR A 714 -29.90 -26.46 22.75
C THR A 714 -31.25 -26.30 22.05
N THR A 715 -31.63 -25.06 21.75
CA THR A 715 -32.92 -24.68 21.15
C THR A 715 -33.02 -24.92 19.64
N LYS A 716 -31.90 -25.14 18.93
CA LYS A 716 -31.92 -25.37 17.49
C LYS A 716 -32.15 -26.84 17.15
N LYS A 717 -33.07 -27.08 16.20
CA LYS A 717 -33.29 -28.39 15.57
C LYS A 717 -32.22 -28.63 14.51
N ILE A 718 -31.73 -29.86 14.45
CA ILE A 718 -30.70 -30.28 13.49
C ILE A 718 -31.29 -30.28 12.08
N VAL A 719 -30.56 -29.69 11.13
CA VAL A 719 -30.83 -29.85 9.71
C VAL A 719 -29.78 -30.79 9.14
N LYS A 720 -30.20 -32.02 8.81
CA LYS A 720 -29.29 -33.11 8.41
C LYS A 720 -28.36 -32.73 7.25
N ALA A 721 -28.89 -32.07 6.23
CA ALA A 721 -28.12 -31.65 5.06
C ALA A 721 -26.98 -30.69 5.41
N ASP A 722 -27.20 -29.76 6.35
CA ASP A 722 -26.16 -28.79 6.75
C ASP A 722 -25.00 -29.49 7.47
N ILE A 723 -25.31 -30.45 8.35
CA ILE A 723 -24.27 -31.18 9.11
C ILE A 723 -23.44 -32.07 8.17
N ILE A 724 -24.08 -32.77 7.23
CA ILE A 724 -23.38 -33.57 6.23
C ILE A 724 -22.47 -32.68 5.39
N LEU A 725 -23.00 -31.55 4.88
CA LEU A 725 -22.20 -30.57 4.14
C LEU A 725 -20.98 -30.08 4.95
N ALA A 726 -21.14 -29.79 6.24
CA ALA A 726 -20.02 -29.36 7.09
C ALA A 726 -18.97 -30.46 7.31
N CYS A 727 -19.39 -31.73 7.36
CA CYS A 727 -18.46 -32.87 7.46
C CYS A 727 -17.68 -33.05 6.14
N ASP A 728 -18.37 -33.00 4.99
CA ASP A 728 -17.75 -33.13 3.67
C ASP A 728 -16.75 -32.00 3.42
N ASP A 729 -17.18 -30.75 3.66
CA ASP A 729 -16.32 -29.55 3.59
C ASP A 729 -15.07 -29.73 4.47
N LEU A 730 -15.22 -30.19 5.71
CA LEU A 730 -14.10 -30.39 6.64
C LEU A 730 -13.13 -31.46 6.15
N ILE A 731 -13.64 -32.59 5.64
CA ILE A 731 -12.81 -33.67 5.08
C ILE A 731 -12.01 -33.16 3.89
N ASP A 732 -12.63 -32.41 2.97
CA ASP A 732 -11.95 -31.86 1.79
C ASP A 732 -10.85 -30.86 2.18
N LEU A 733 -11.13 -29.99 3.16
CA LEU A 733 -10.14 -29.07 3.72
C LEU A 733 -8.93 -29.80 4.33
N LEU A 734 -9.16 -30.92 5.01
CA LEU A 734 -8.10 -31.73 5.63
C LEU A 734 -7.30 -32.55 4.60
N LYS A 735 -7.91 -32.90 3.47
CA LYS A 735 -7.24 -33.62 2.37
C LYS A 735 -6.28 -32.74 1.58
N ASP A 736 -6.63 -31.48 1.37
CA ASP A 736 -5.86 -30.53 0.58
C ASP A 736 -4.59 -30.05 1.31
N LYS A 737 -3.42 -30.43 0.76
CA LYS A 737 -2.08 -30.17 1.30
C LYS A 737 -1.54 -28.75 1.04
N SER A 738 -2.27 -27.89 0.33
CA SER A 738 -1.79 -26.57 -0.10
C SER A 738 -1.80 -25.47 0.98
N SER A 739 -2.25 -25.77 2.20
CA SER A 739 -2.42 -24.78 3.28
C SER A 739 -2.06 -25.39 4.64
N PRO A 740 -1.64 -24.56 5.63
CA PRO A 740 -1.36 -25.04 6.98
C PRO A 740 -2.54 -25.80 7.58
N MET A 741 -2.28 -26.99 8.13
CA MET A 741 -3.31 -27.91 8.65
C MET A 741 -3.98 -27.42 9.94
N ILE A 742 -3.37 -26.46 10.64
CA ILE A 742 -3.92 -25.93 11.90
C ILE A 742 -5.33 -25.34 11.72
N TYR A 743 -5.64 -24.70 10.57
CA TYR A 743 -6.90 -24.00 10.38
C TYR A 743 -8.13 -24.94 10.37
N PRO A 744 -8.19 -25.98 9.51
CA PRO A 744 -9.31 -26.92 9.55
C PRO A 744 -9.36 -27.71 10.88
N LEU A 745 -8.21 -27.98 11.51
CA LEU A 745 -8.17 -28.69 12.80
C LEU A 745 -8.82 -27.90 13.95
N ARG A 746 -8.86 -26.57 13.89
CA ARG A 746 -9.60 -25.74 14.86
C ARG A 746 -11.10 -26.03 14.89
N SER A 747 -11.65 -26.63 13.84
CA SER A 747 -13.05 -27.05 13.81
C SER A 747 -13.37 -28.14 14.84
N ALA A 748 -12.37 -28.89 15.33
CA ALA A 748 -12.55 -29.93 16.34
C ALA A 748 -13.23 -29.43 17.62
N LYS A 749 -12.93 -28.21 18.08
CA LYS A 749 -13.61 -27.62 19.26
C LYS A 749 -15.13 -27.53 19.05
N TYR A 750 -15.56 -27.14 17.86
CA TYR A 750 -16.98 -26.91 17.56
C TYR A 750 -17.71 -28.23 17.26
N VAL A 751 -17.03 -29.19 16.62
CA VAL A 751 -17.55 -30.56 16.44
C VAL A 751 -17.78 -31.21 17.81
N LEU A 752 -16.84 -31.07 18.75
CA LEU A 752 -16.99 -31.59 20.11
C LEU A 752 -18.20 -30.96 20.81
N ALA A 753 -18.30 -29.63 20.82
CA ALA A 753 -19.42 -28.93 21.46
C ALA A 753 -20.79 -29.32 20.86
N PHE A 754 -20.85 -29.54 19.54
CA PHE A 754 -22.06 -30.06 18.89
C PHE A 754 -22.41 -31.48 19.35
N LEU A 755 -21.42 -32.37 19.43
CA LEU A 755 -21.63 -33.75 19.89
C LEU A 755 -22.05 -33.82 21.35
N GLU A 756 -21.40 -33.06 22.23
CA GLU A 756 -21.74 -32.99 23.66
C GLU A 756 -23.21 -32.61 23.88
N GLU A 757 -23.76 -31.72 23.05
CA GLU A 757 -25.16 -31.29 23.16
C GLU A 757 -26.15 -32.20 22.42
N LYS A 758 -25.76 -32.80 21.28
CA LYS A 758 -26.70 -33.42 20.33
C LYS A 758 -26.54 -34.92 20.13
N ALA A 759 -25.56 -35.57 20.76
CA ALA A 759 -25.26 -37.00 20.61
C ALA A 759 -26.51 -37.91 20.57
N ASP A 760 -27.40 -37.77 21.55
CA ASP A 760 -28.60 -38.60 21.71
C ASP A 760 -29.67 -38.39 20.61
N ARG A 761 -29.49 -37.40 19.73
CA ARG A 761 -30.46 -36.99 18.71
C ARG A 761 -29.95 -37.24 17.29
N LEU A 762 -28.80 -37.90 17.14
CA LEU A 762 -28.20 -38.19 15.85
C LEU A 762 -28.78 -39.46 15.24
N ASP A 763 -29.06 -39.42 13.94
CA ASP A 763 -29.38 -40.63 13.17
C ASP A 763 -28.11 -41.31 12.65
N GLN A 764 -28.23 -42.55 12.19
CA GLN A 764 -27.09 -43.35 11.73
C GLN A 764 -26.27 -42.65 10.64
N ALA A 765 -26.92 -41.98 9.68
CA ALA A 765 -26.21 -41.32 8.60
C ALA A 765 -25.39 -40.10 9.09
N LEU A 766 -25.90 -39.36 10.07
CA LEU A 766 -25.16 -38.28 10.72
C LEU A 766 -23.96 -38.82 11.51
N VAL A 767 -24.15 -39.90 12.25
CA VAL A 767 -23.07 -40.57 12.99
C VAL A 767 -21.97 -41.04 12.03
N GLU A 768 -22.32 -41.67 10.91
CA GLU A 768 -21.37 -42.12 9.88
C GLU A 768 -20.57 -40.95 9.27
N SER A 769 -21.25 -39.85 8.92
CA SER A 769 -20.60 -38.65 8.36
C SER A 769 -19.64 -38.00 9.37
N LEU A 770 -20.05 -37.87 10.64
CA LEU A 770 -19.22 -37.35 11.72
C LEU A 770 -18.03 -38.26 12.03
N ARG A 771 -18.22 -39.58 11.97
CA ARG A 771 -17.14 -40.57 12.16
C ARG A 771 -16.08 -40.44 11.07
N SER A 772 -16.49 -40.31 9.81
CA SER A 772 -15.57 -40.06 8.68
C SER A 772 -14.76 -38.76 8.89
N ALA A 773 -15.40 -37.68 9.30
CA ALA A 773 -14.72 -36.41 9.59
C ALA A 773 -13.76 -36.53 10.79
N ALA A 774 -14.16 -37.24 11.85
CA ALA A 774 -13.34 -37.47 13.04
C ALA A 774 -12.10 -38.33 12.75
N GLU A 775 -12.22 -39.32 11.85
CA GLU A 775 -11.10 -40.13 11.39
C GLU A 775 -10.08 -39.29 10.62
N GLU A 776 -10.53 -38.42 9.71
CA GLU A 776 -9.61 -37.53 8.98
C GLU A 776 -8.96 -36.51 9.92
N LEU A 777 -9.71 -35.93 10.88
CA LEU A 777 -9.14 -35.07 11.92
C LEU A 777 -8.02 -35.78 12.68
N ALA A 778 -8.25 -37.03 13.12
CA ALA A 778 -7.25 -37.81 13.84
C ALA A 778 -6.03 -38.16 12.98
N ARG A 779 -6.25 -38.49 11.70
CA ARG A 779 -5.19 -38.81 10.74
C ARG A 779 -4.23 -37.63 10.50
N ARG A 780 -4.72 -36.40 10.62
CA ARG A 780 -3.96 -35.17 10.32
C ARG A 780 -3.31 -34.51 11.53
N ILE A 781 -3.51 -35.03 12.74
CA ILE A 781 -2.83 -34.56 13.94
C ILE A 781 -1.40 -35.14 13.97
N PRO A 782 -0.35 -34.31 13.97
CA PRO A 782 1.02 -34.79 14.12
C PRO A 782 1.32 -35.20 15.57
N GLU A 783 2.36 -36.02 15.76
CA GLU A 783 2.87 -36.36 17.10
C GLU A 783 3.42 -35.11 17.83
N GLY A 784 4.06 -34.21 17.08
CA GLY A 784 4.63 -32.95 17.57
C GLY A 784 3.64 -31.78 17.69
N ARG A 785 4.19 -30.56 17.76
CA ARG A 785 3.43 -29.31 17.73
C ARG A 785 2.93 -29.05 16.30
N LEU A 786 1.68 -28.60 16.17
CA LEU A 786 1.15 -28.15 14.88
C LEU A 786 1.84 -26.85 14.47
N ASP A 787 2.25 -26.77 13.21
CA ASP A 787 2.75 -25.53 12.63
C ASP A 787 1.70 -24.40 12.74
N LYS A 788 2.15 -23.17 13.02
CA LYS A 788 1.34 -21.98 13.29
C LYS A 788 0.35 -22.08 14.47
N ALA A 789 0.47 -23.10 15.33
CA ALA A 789 -0.35 -23.23 16.53
C ALA A 789 0.15 -22.29 17.65
N GLN A 790 -0.78 -21.66 18.38
CA GLN A 790 -0.47 -20.90 19.59
C GLN A 790 0.04 -21.83 20.71
N LYS A 791 0.72 -21.26 21.72
CA LYS A 791 1.25 -22.03 22.85
C LYS A 791 0.09 -22.78 23.55
N GLY A 792 0.20 -24.10 23.63
CA GLY A 792 -0.83 -24.98 24.21
C GLY A 792 -2.00 -25.36 23.29
N GLU A 793 -2.16 -24.70 22.13
CA GLU A 793 -3.30 -24.92 21.24
C GLU A 793 -3.33 -26.33 20.65
N THR A 794 -2.17 -26.89 20.29
CA THR A 794 -2.07 -28.25 19.75
C THR A 794 -2.63 -29.30 20.72
N GLU A 795 -2.34 -29.17 22.01
CA GLU A 795 -2.79 -30.13 23.02
C GLU A 795 -4.30 -30.03 23.26
N VAL A 796 -4.85 -28.81 23.18
CA VAL A 796 -6.31 -28.60 23.22
C VAL A 796 -6.98 -29.28 22.03
N ILE A 797 -6.46 -29.10 20.82
CA ILE A 797 -7.00 -29.76 19.60
C ILE A 797 -6.91 -31.28 19.73
N LYS A 798 -5.76 -31.81 20.17
CA LYS A 798 -5.57 -33.25 20.43
C LYS A 798 -6.61 -33.79 21.41
N LYS A 799 -6.85 -33.06 22.51
CA LYS A 799 -7.88 -33.42 23.49
C LYS A 799 -9.28 -33.43 22.86
N CYS A 800 -9.63 -32.39 22.09
CA CYS A 800 -10.93 -32.32 21.42
C CYS A 800 -11.15 -33.51 20.48
N VAL A 801 -10.17 -33.84 19.63
CA VAL A 801 -10.30 -34.95 18.67
C VAL A 801 -10.40 -36.30 19.38
N ARG A 802 -9.68 -36.51 20.49
CA ARG A 802 -9.83 -37.72 21.32
C ARG A 802 -11.25 -37.83 21.89
N SER A 803 -11.79 -36.75 22.46
CA SER A 803 -13.16 -36.74 23.01
C SER A 803 -14.22 -37.01 21.95
N ILE A 804 -14.08 -36.41 20.76
CA ILE A 804 -14.98 -36.65 19.61
C ILE A 804 -15.04 -38.15 19.29
N LYS A 805 -13.88 -38.80 19.17
CA LYS A 805 -13.81 -40.24 18.87
C LYS A 805 -14.43 -41.10 19.96
N LEU A 806 -14.30 -40.71 21.23
CA LEU A 806 -14.92 -41.43 22.34
C LEU A 806 -16.45 -41.35 22.27
N ILE A 807 -17.01 -40.16 22.07
CA ILE A 807 -18.47 -39.97 21.96
C ILE A 807 -19.02 -40.75 20.75
N LEU A 808 -18.39 -40.62 19.58
CA LEU A 808 -18.82 -41.33 18.36
C LEU A 808 -18.57 -42.85 18.38
N GLY A 809 -17.75 -43.33 19.32
CA GLY A 809 -17.55 -44.77 19.57
C GLY A 809 -18.61 -45.37 20.48
N SER A 810 -19.31 -44.54 21.27
CA SER A 810 -20.44 -44.94 22.12
C SER A 810 -21.82 -44.82 21.45
N LEU A 811 -21.88 -44.15 20.30
CA LEU A 811 -23.05 -44.02 19.41
C LEU A 811 -22.92 -45.00 18.25
#